data_AF-A0A090G4H8-F1
#
_entry.id   AF-A0A090G4H8-F1
#
_cell.length_a   1.000
_cell.length_b   1.000
_cell.length_c   1.000
_cell.angle_alpha   90.00
_cell.angle_beta   90.00
_cell.angle_gamma   90.00
#
_symmetry.space_group_name_H-M   'P 1'
#
loop_
_entity.id
_entity.type
_entity.pdbx_description
1 polymer ?
#
loop_
_entity_poly.entity_id
_entity_poly.type
_entity_poly.pdbx_seq_one_letter_code
_entity_poly.pdbx_strand_id
1 'polypeptide(L)'
;MTKSLDSFNCRRTLTVGGADYVYFDLAEAEKNGLAGIAKLPYSMKVLLENLLRNEDGRSVTKQSIQAVAAWLNDKGTAGVEIAYRPARVLMQDFTGVPAVVDLAAMRDGIKALGGDPEKINPLVPVDLVIDHSVIVDEFGTPMAFARNVELEYERNEERYKFLKWGQQAFRNFRVVPPGTGICHQVNLEYLGQVVWTNSEDGETTAYPDTCVGTDSHTTMINGLGVLGWGVGGIEAEAAMLGQPVSMLLPEVIGFRLTGKLKEGVTATDLVLTVTQMLRKKGVVGKFVEFFGPGLSNMTLADRATIGNMAPEYGATCGFFPVDSETIRYLTMSGREESRIALVEAYSKAQGMWRDAGSADPVFTDLLELDLGDVVPSMAGPKRPEGRVALEDIPAGFAKAMETEYKKAAEISKRYAVEGASYDLGHGDVVIAAITSCTNTSNPSVLIGAGLLARNANRRGLKQKPWVKTSLAPGSQVVAEYLEKSGLQKELDQIGFNLVGFGCTTCIGNSGPLPGPISKTINDKGLIAAAVLSGNRNFEGRVSPDVQANYLASPPLVVAHALAGTVTKDLTTEPLGEGSDGKPVYLKDIWPTAAEIQEFIEKNVTRELFARKYADVFKGDAYWQKVKAPAGQTYAWDDHSTYVQNPPYFAGMARSFGKIGDIKGARVLGLFGDKITTDHISPAGSIKAASPAGKYLTEHGVGVADFNQYGTRRGNHEVMMRGTFANIRIRNHMLGENGREGGYTIHYPSKEEMSIYDAAMEYKKEGVPLVIFAGVEYGNGSSRDWAAKGTNLLGVRAVIAQSFERIHRSNLVGMGVIPFVFEEGTSWASLNLKGDELVEIDGLDTIKPRQKMVAKVTYGDGTVKNVPIVCRIDTLDELDYFKNGGILQYVLRDLAA
;
A
#
# COMPACT_ATOMS: atom_id res chain seq x y z
N MET A 1 -22.04 -4.22 18.86
CA MET A 1 -20.78 -4.57 19.58
C MET A 1 -21.09 -4.79 21.07
N THR A 2 -20.20 -5.42 21.87
CA THR A 2 -20.36 -5.37 23.34
C THR A 2 -20.21 -3.94 23.82
N LYS A 3 -21.12 -3.47 24.67
CA LYS A 3 -21.04 -2.13 25.27
C LYS A 3 -19.75 -2.02 26.10
N SER A 4 -19.00 -0.94 25.93
CA SER A 4 -17.76 -0.69 26.70
C SER A 4 -18.03 -0.81 28.21
N LEU A 5 -17.08 -1.39 28.93
CA LEU A 5 -17.11 -1.44 30.40
C LEU A 5 -16.97 -0.05 31.06
N ASP A 6 -16.49 0.95 30.32
CA ASP A 6 -16.29 2.34 30.76
C ASP A 6 -15.64 2.45 32.15
N SER A 7 -14.53 1.74 32.37
CA SER A 7 -13.91 1.62 33.70
C SER A 7 -13.26 2.93 34.22
N PHE A 8 -13.30 3.99 33.40
CA PHE A 8 -12.86 5.35 33.69
C PHE A 8 -14.04 6.36 33.74
N ASN A 9 -15.30 5.89 33.72
CA ASN A 9 -16.51 6.73 33.81
C ASN A 9 -16.48 7.94 32.87
N CYS A 10 -16.03 7.76 31.63
CA CYS A 10 -15.76 8.82 30.66
C CYS A 10 -16.83 8.92 29.57
N ARG A 11 -17.84 8.06 29.57
CA ARG A 11 -18.96 8.15 28.64
C ARG A 11 -19.80 9.41 28.89
N ARG A 12 -19.91 10.29 27.90
CA ARG A 12 -20.65 11.57 27.97
C ARG A 12 -21.52 11.77 26.72
N THR A 13 -22.36 12.80 26.75
CA THR A 13 -23.19 13.24 25.62
C THR A 13 -22.69 14.59 25.13
N LEU A 14 -22.49 14.71 23.82
CA LEU A 14 -22.16 15.93 23.11
C LEU A 14 -23.33 16.31 22.19
N THR A 15 -23.90 17.49 22.38
CA THR A 15 -24.98 18.01 21.52
C THR A 15 -24.41 18.91 20.44
N VAL A 16 -24.63 18.57 19.17
CA VAL A 16 -24.17 19.36 18.01
C VAL A 16 -25.31 19.51 17.01
N GLY A 17 -25.63 20.74 16.62
CA GLY A 17 -26.68 20.99 15.62
C GLY A 17 -28.06 20.45 16.00
N GLY A 18 -28.35 20.28 17.30
CA GLY A 18 -29.61 19.71 17.80
C GLY A 18 -29.66 18.18 17.83
N ALA A 19 -28.58 17.49 17.48
CA ALA A 19 -28.44 16.04 17.64
C ALA A 19 -27.52 15.71 18.82
N ASP A 20 -27.87 14.67 19.56
CA ASP A 20 -27.09 14.16 20.69
C ASP A 20 -26.20 13.00 20.26
N TYR A 21 -24.92 13.07 20.62
CA TYR A 21 -23.92 12.06 20.35
C TYR A 21 -23.30 11.55 21.64
N VAL A 22 -23.30 10.24 21.84
CA VAL A 22 -22.50 9.61 22.89
C VAL A 22 -21.03 9.64 22.45
N TYR A 23 -20.12 9.97 23.37
CA TYR A 23 -18.68 9.84 23.15
C TYR A 23 -17.94 9.49 24.43
N PHE A 24 -16.70 9.05 24.30
CA PHE A 24 -15.81 8.72 25.43
C PHE A 24 -14.86 9.89 25.63
N ASP A 25 -15.17 10.74 26.60
CA ASP A 25 -14.53 12.03 26.86
C ASP A 25 -13.13 11.85 27.48
N LEU A 26 -12.09 12.26 26.73
CA LEU A 26 -10.71 12.16 27.20
C LEU A 26 -10.42 13.03 28.43
N ALA A 27 -11.06 14.20 28.58
CA ALA A 27 -10.86 15.06 29.74
C ALA A 27 -11.46 14.41 31.01
N GLU A 28 -12.57 13.70 30.89
CA GLU A 28 -13.14 12.93 32.00
C GLU A 28 -12.31 11.67 32.30
N ALA A 29 -11.81 10.98 31.29
CA ALA A 29 -10.90 9.85 31.47
C ALA A 29 -9.61 10.28 32.21
N GLU A 30 -9.08 11.47 31.91
CA GLU A 30 -7.92 12.05 32.60
C GLU A 30 -8.19 12.23 34.10
N LYS A 31 -9.34 12.82 34.45
CA LYS A 31 -9.77 13.02 35.85
C LYS A 31 -9.96 11.70 36.60
N ASN A 32 -10.33 10.64 35.88
CA ASN A 32 -10.71 9.35 36.46
C ASN A 32 -9.61 8.27 36.41
N GLY A 33 -8.35 8.68 36.28
CA GLY A 33 -7.21 7.77 36.48
C GLY A 33 -6.21 7.70 35.33
N LEU A 34 -6.36 8.54 34.30
CA LEU A 34 -5.41 8.68 33.19
C LEU A 34 -4.69 10.03 33.22
N ALA A 35 -4.11 10.40 34.36
CA ALA A 35 -3.50 11.71 34.54
C ALA A 35 -2.42 12.02 33.50
N GLY A 36 -2.48 13.22 32.88
CA GLY A 36 -1.46 13.73 31.97
C GLY A 36 -1.75 13.51 30.48
N ILE A 37 -2.80 12.74 30.13
CA ILE A 37 -3.10 12.38 28.74
C ILE A 37 -3.39 13.59 27.82
N ALA A 38 -3.70 14.77 28.36
CA ALA A 38 -3.79 16.00 27.58
C ALA A 38 -2.50 16.33 26.79
N LYS A 39 -1.33 15.87 27.29
CA LYS A 39 -0.01 16.07 26.69
C LYS A 39 0.38 15.01 25.65
N LEU A 40 -0.43 13.96 25.49
CA LEU A 40 -0.15 12.93 24.48
C LEU A 40 -0.13 13.54 23.07
N PRO A 41 0.68 12.96 22.15
CA PRO A 41 0.52 13.21 20.73
C PRO A 41 -0.93 13.01 20.29
N TYR A 42 -1.38 13.79 19.31
CA TYR A 42 -2.75 13.74 18.81
C TYR A 42 -3.11 12.34 18.26
N SER A 43 -2.15 11.69 17.59
CA SER A 43 -2.27 10.30 17.13
C SER A 43 -2.49 9.30 18.28
N MET A 44 -1.84 9.51 19.44
CA MET A 44 -2.03 8.68 20.63
C MET A 44 -3.37 8.93 21.32
N LYS A 45 -3.91 10.17 21.26
CA LYS A 45 -5.27 10.47 21.73
C LYS A 45 -6.32 9.70 20.92
N VAL A 46 -6.13 9.55 19.61
CA VAL A 46 -7.01 8.74 18.74
C VAL A 46 -6.96 7.26 19.15
N LEU A 47 -5.78 6.71 19.41
CA LEU A 47 -5.66 5.33 19.92
C LEU A 47 -6.30 5.18 21.31
N LEU A 48 -6.13 6.15 22.20
CA LEU A 48 -6.73 6.12 23.53
C LEU A 48 -8.26 6.10 23.48
N GLU A 49 -8.88 6.95 22.66
CA GLU A 49 -10.34 6.92 22.44
C GLU A 49 -10.79 5.55 21.98
N ASN A 50 -10.05 4.96 21.03
CA ASN A 50 -10.38 3.66 20.49
C ASN A 50 -10.42 2.57 21.57
N LEU A 51 -9.43 2.55 22.48
CA LEU A 51 -9.38 1.59 23.57
C LEU A 51 -10.50 1.85 24.59
N LEU A 52 -10.75 3.11 24.97
CA LEU A 52 -11.84 3.46 25.90
C LEU A 52 -13.20 3.00 25.38
N ARG A 53 -13.48 3.23 24.09
CA ARG A 53 -14.75 2.84 23.47
C ARG A 53 -14.91 1.33 23.29
N ASN A 54 -13.81 0.58 23.22
CA ASN A 54 -13.83 -0.86 22.97
C ASN A 54 -13.37 -1.71 24.16
N GLU A 55 -13.39 -1.16 25.38
CA GLU A 55 -13.03 -1.90 26.60
C GLU A 55 -13.98 -3.09 26.83
N ASP A 56 -13.45 -4.32 26.77
CA ASP A 56 -14.20 -5.57 26.90
C ASP A 56 -13.69 -6.49 28.02
N GLY A 57 -12.59 -6.12 28.68
CA GLY A 57 -11.96 -6.90 29.76
C GLY A 57 -11.19 -8.15 29.28
N ARG A 58 -11.09 -8.37 27.97
CA ARG A 58 -10.37 -9.49 27.35
C ARG A 58 -9.30 -8.99 26.37
N SER A 59 -9.73 -8.43 25.24
CA SER A 59 -8.83 -7.90 24.20
C SER A 59 -8.36 -6.49 24.57
N VAL A 60 -9.26 -5.68 25.13
CA VAL A 60 -8.96 -4.35 25.67
C VAL A 60 -9.32 -4.35 27.14
N THR A 61 -8.28 -4.26 27.97
CA THR A 61 -8.38 -4.27 29.43
C THR A 61 -8.12 -2.88 30.00
N LYS A 62 -8.60 -2.62 31.22
CA LYS A 62 -8.25 -1.41 31.97
C LYS A 62 -6.74 -1.15 32.00
N GLN A 63 -5.93 -2.19 32.16
CA GLN A 63 -4.47 -2.13 32.17
C GLN A 63 -3.90 -1.67 30.83
N SER A 64 -4.43 -2.19 29.71
CA SER A 64 -4.01 -1.75 28.37
C SER A 64 -4.30 -0.26 28.11
N ILE A 65 -5.41 0.26 28.65
CA ILE A 65 -5.76 1.68 28.58
C ILE A 65 -4.80 2.52 29.45
N GLN A 66 -4.50 2.07 30.68
CA GLN A 66 -3.53 2.74 31.55
C GLN A 66 -2.14 2.79 30.95
N ALA A 67 -1.75 1.79 30.14
CA ALA A 67 -0.47 1.79 29.45
C ALA A 67 -0.32 2.97 28.47
N VAL A 68 -1.41 3.45 27.87
CA VAL A 68 -1.38 4.64 27.01
C VAL A 68 -1.05 5.91 27.81
N ALA A 69 -1.53 6.03 29.04
CA ALA A 69 -1.13 7.14 29.92
C ALA A 69 0.33 6.96 30.40
N ALA A 70 0.73 5.72 30.72
CA ALA A 70 2.09 5.39 31.12
C ALA A 70 3.14 5.72 30.05
N TRP A 71 2.73 5.68 28.76
CA TRP A 71 3.54 6.07 27.61
C TRP A 71 4.20 7.44 27.76
N LEU A 72 3.61 8.38 28.51
CA LEU A 72 4.24 9.69 28.76
C LEU A 72 5.60 9.58 29.50
N ASN A 73 5.83 8.48 30.21
CA ASN A 73 7.05 8.22 30.96
C ASN A 73 8.07 7.44 30.11
N ASP A 74 7.67 6.32 29.51
CA ASP A 74 8.57 5.45 28.75
C ASP A 74 8.67 5.81 27.26
N LYS A 75 7.78 6.68 26.77
CA LYS A 75 7.74 7.22 25.40
C LYS A 75 7.66 6.15 24.30
N GLY A 76 7.01 5.02 24.57
CA GLY A 76 6.81 3.91 23.64
C GLY A 76 7.90 2.84 23.71
N THR A 77 8.91 3.00 24.59
CA THR A 77 9.99 2.02 24.73
C THR A 77 9.58 0.77 25.52
N ALA A 78 8.47 0.81 26.26
CA ALA A 78 8.00 -0.35 27.02
C ALA A 78 7.49 -1.50 26.13
N GLY A 79 7.16 -1.24 24.87
CA GLY A 79 6.71 -2.26 23.92
C GLY A 79 5.41 -2.96 24.35
N VAL A 80 4.49 -2.23 24.97
CA VAL A 80 3.19 -2.77 25.40
C VAL A 80 2.30 -2.99 24.18
N GLU A 81 1.70 -4.18 24.09
CA GLU A 81 0.75 -4.53 23.03
C GLU A 81 -0.67 -4.06 23.37
N ILE A 82 -1.40 -3.59 22.36
CA ILE A 82 -2.80 -3.16 22.43
C ILE A 82 -3.62 -3.77 21.29
N ALA A 83 -4.92 -3.89 21.53
CA ALA A 83 -5.90 -4.37 20.56
C ALA A 83 -6.70 -3.18 19.99
N TYR A 84 -6.39 -2.79 18.76
CA TYR A 84 -6.99 -1.64 18.09
C TYR A 84 -8.10 -2.07 17.13
N ARG A 85 -9.27 -1.41 17.16
CA ARG A 85 -10.41 -1.71 16.25
C ARG A 85 -10.63 -0.55 15.27
N PRO A 86 -10.28 -0.69 13.98
CA PRO A 86 -10.44 0.39 13.02
C PRO A 86 -11.92 0.75 12.80
N ALA A 87 -12.20 2.03 12.55
CA ALA A 87 -13.55 2.49 12.23
C ALA A 87 -14.05 1.96 10.88
N ARG A 88 -13.14 1.72 9.93
CA ARG A 88 -13.44 1.24 8.57
C ARG A 88 -12.23 0.59 7.90
N VAL A 89 -12.49 -0.07 6.78
CA VAL A 89 -11.46 -0.69 5.93
C VAL A 89 -11.49 -0.12 4.51
N LEU A 90 -10.33 0.25 3.96
CA LEU A 90 -10.16 0.65 2.56
C LEU A 90 -9.47 -0.45 1.77
N MET A 91 -9.97 -0.75 0.57
CA MET A 91 -9.40 -1.75 -0.33
C MET A 91 -9.25 -1.21 -1.74
N GLN A 92 -8.35 -1.85 -2.48
CA GLN A 92 -8.20 -1.69 -3.93
C GLN A 92 -8.32 -3.04 -4.62
N ASP A 93 -8.58 -3.09 -5.92
CA ASP A 93 -9.01 -4.32 -6.62
C ASP A 93 -7.99 -5.48 -6.65
N PHE A 94 -6.67 -5.26 -6.60
CA PHE A 94 -5.67 -6.34 -6.52
C PHE A 94 -5.69 -7.06 -5.16
N THR A 95 -6.05 -6.38 -4.07
CA THR A 95 -6.12 -6.99 -2.73
C THR A 95 -7.56 -7.19 -2.25
N GLY A 96 -8.51 -6.51 -2.85
CA GLY A 96 -9.93 -6.64 -2.56
C GLY A 96 -10.55 -7.88 -3.23
N VAL A 97 -10.12 -8.26 -4.45
CA VAL A 97 -10.57 -9.52 -5.07
C VAL A 97 -10.29 -10.74 -4.17
N PRO A 98 -9.07 -11.01 -3.68
CA PRO A 98 -8.85 -12.14 -2.79
C PRO A 98 -9.64 -12.05 -1.48
N ALA A 99 -9.85 -10.86 -0.92
CA ALA A 99 -10.66 -10.70 0.29
C ALA A 99 -12.14 -11.02 0.06
N VAL A 100 -12.71 -10.61 -1.07
CA VAL A 100 -14.08 -10.97 -1.44
C VAL A 100 -14.19 -12.46 -1.77
N VAL A 101 -13.14 -13.08 -2.34
CA VAL A 101 -13.04 -14.55 -2.51
C VAL A 101 -13.09 -15.25 -1.17
N ASP A 102 -12.36 -14.76 -0.17
CA ASP A 102 -12.34 -15.36 1.16
C ASP A 102 -13.71 -15.24 1.84
N LEU A 103 -14.37 -14.08 1.77
CA LEU A 103 -15.74 -13.92 2.28
C LEU A 103 -16.74 -14.83 1.56
N ALA A 104 -16.61 -15.00 0.24
CA ALA A 104 -17.45 -15.91 -0.54
C ALA A 104 -17.22 -17.38 -0.12
N ALA A 105 -15.96 -17.79 0.03
CA ALA A 105 -15.59 -19.12 0.47
C ALA A 105 -16.04 -19.39 1.93
N MET A 106 -15.98 -18.37 2.80
CA MET A 106 -16.51 -18.43 4.15
C MET A 106 -18.04 -18.65 4.16
N ARG A 107 -18.79 -18.03 3.23
CA ARG A 107 -20.23 -18.28 3.08
C ARG A 107 -20.53 -19.72 2.69
N ASP A 108 -19.73 -20.32 1.82
CA ASP A 108 -19.86 -21.74 1.51
C ASP A 108 -19.46 -22.61 2.70
N GLY A 109 -18.40 -22.24 3.41
CA GLY A 109 -17.93 -22.95 4.61
C GLY A 109 -18.98 -22.96 5.74
N ILE A 110 -19.58 -21.82 6.07
CA ILE A 110 -20.62 -21.75 7.11
C ILE A 110 -21.86 -22.53 6.70
N LYS A 111 -22.23 -22.50 5.41
CA LYS A 111 -23.34 -23.30 4.85
C LYS A 111 -23.05 -24.78 4.96
N ALA A 112 -21.83 -25.22 4.66
CA ALA A 112 -21.40 -26.61 4.81
C ALA A 112 -21.43 -27.07 6.29
N LEU A 113 -21.22 -26.15 7.24
CA LEU A 113 -21.41 -26.41 8.66
C LEU A 113 -22.88 -26.33 9.12
N GLY A 114 -23.83 -25.99 8.23
CA GLY A 114 -25.25 -25.84 8.53
C GLY A 114 -25.63 -24.52 9.22
N GLY A 115 -24.79 -23.49 9.10
CA GLY A 115 -25.08 -22.12 9.57
C GLY A 115 -25.63 -21.22 8.46
N ASP A 116 -25.93 -19.97 8.84
CA ASP A 116 -26.49 -18.95 7.94
C ASP A 116 -25.37 -18.15 7.23
N PRO A 117 -25.30 -18.18 5.88
CA PRO A 117 -24.34 -17.39 5.10
C PRO A 117 -24.39 -15.88 5.36
N GLU A 118 -25.54 -15.32 5.73
CA GLU A 118 -25.67 -13.87 5.95
C GLU A 118 -24.98 -13.36 7.21
N LYS A 119 -24.59 -14.27 8.12
CA LYS A 119 -23.71 -13.93 9.25
C LYS A 119 -22.30 -13.58 8.80
N ILE A 120 -21.85 -14.10 7.65
CA ILE A 120 -20.59 -13.71 7.03
C ILE A 120 -20.81 -12.39 6.30
N ASN A 121 -20.49 -11.31 7.00
CA ASN A 121 -20.66 -9.96 6.50
C ASN A 121 -19.69 -9.00 7.20
N PRO A 122 -19.14 -7.99 6.50
CA PRO A 122 -18.41 -6.92 7.15
C PRO A 122 -19.24 -6.19 8.24
N LEU A 123 -18.65 -6.05 9.42
CA LEU A 123 -19.23 -5.38 10.60
C LEU A 123 -18.87 -3.89 10.65
N VAL A 124 -17.81 -3.49 9.96
CA VAL A 124 -17.43 -2.08 9.74
C VAL A 124 -17.61 -1.72 8.27
N PRO A 125 -17.74 -0.42 7.92
CA PRO A 125 -17.73 0.02 6.53
C PRO A 125 -16.47 -0.44 5.79
N VAL A 126 -16.67 -0.99 4.59
CA VAL A 126 -15.62 -1.44 3.69
C VAL A 126 -15.83 -0.79 2.33
N ASP A 127 -14.81 -0.07 1.89
CA ASP A 127 -14.81 0.59 0.59
C ASP A 127 -13.72 -0.01 -0.29
N LEU A 128 -14.12 -0.64 -1.39
CA LEU A 128 -13.20 -1.13 -2.42
C LEU A 128 -13.22 -0.18 -3.61
N VAL A 129 -12.07 0.36 -3.99
CA VAL A 129 -11.93 1.22 -5.18
C VAL A 129 -11.20 0.44 -6.28
N ILE A 130 -11.76 0.40 -7.49
CA ILE A 130 -11.14 -0.27 -8.64
C ILE A 130 -10.25 0.74 -9.38
N ASP A 131 -8.93 0.65 -9.18
CA ASP A 131 -7.95 1.62 -9.67
C ASP A 131 -6.60 1.00 -10.12
N HIS A 132 -6.37 -0.30 -9.89
CA HIS A 132 -5.15 -1.03 -10.26
C HIS A 132 -5.25 -1.78 -11.60
N SER A 133 -6.39 -1.69 -12.29
CA SER A 133 -6.67 -2.49 -13.48
C SER A 133 -6.35 -1.79 -14.80
N VAL A 134 -6.46 -0.47 -14.87
CA VAL A 134 -6.12 0.31 -16.09
C VAL A 134 -4.62 0.31 -16.36
N ILE A 135 -4.27 0.12 -17.64
CA ILE A 135 -2.90 0.12 -18.18
C ILE A 135 -2.81 1.21 -19.25
N VAL A 136 -1.67 1.89 -19.33
CA VAL A 136 -1.42 2.94 -20.34
C VAL A 136 -0.96 2.30 -21.67
N ASP A 137 -1.85 1.55 -22.32
CA ASP A 137 -1.60 0.94 -23.62
C ASP A 137 -1.52 1.99 -24.74
N GLU A 138 -2.51 2.88 -24.80
CA GLU A 138 -2.56 4.05 -25.68
C GLU A 138 -2.20 5.33 -24.89
N PHE A 139 -1.47 6.25 -25.51
CA PHE A 139 -0.94 7.46 -24.86
C PHE A 139 -0.71 8.59 -25.86
N GLY A 140 -0.61 9.84 -25.38
CA GLY A 140 -0.26 11.00 -26.22
C GLY A 140 -1.26 11.35 -27.33
N THR A 141 -2.45 10.75 -27.33
CA THR A 141 -3.51 10.99 -28.32
C THR A 141 -4.86 11.25 -27.65
N PRO A 142 -5.81 11.91 -28.32
CA PRO A 142 -7.17 12.08 -27.82
C PRO A 142 -7.95 10.77 -27.61
N MET A 143 -7.49 9.65 -28.18
CA MET A 143 -8.14 8.34 -28.06
C MET A 143 -7.66 7.55 -26.84
N ALA A 144 -6.59 8.00 -26.16
CA ALA A 144 -5.94 7.27 -25.08
C ALA A 144 -6.90 6.82 -23.98
N PHE A 145 -7.69 7.75 -23.44
CA PHE A 145 -8.68 7.43 -22.40
C PHE A 145 -9.65 6.33 -22.83
N ALA A 146 -10.30 6.50 -24.00
CA ALA A 146 -11.31 5.56 -24.47
C ALA A 146 -10.73 4.17 -24.73
N ARG A 147 -9.54 4.09 -25.36
CA ARG A 147 -8.92 2.81 -25.70
C ARG A 147 -8.42 2.05 -24.47
N ASN A 148 -7.84 2.75 -23.49
CA ASN A 148 -7.36 2.12 -22.26
C ASN A 148 -8.52 1.60 -21.41
N VAL A 149 -9.64 2.34 -21.33
CA VAL A 149 -10.86 1.87 -20.64
C VAL A 149 -11.44 0.64 -21.35
N GLU A 150 -11.52 0.64 -22.68
CA GLU A 150 -11.99 -0.53 -23.44
C GLU A 150 -11.17 -1.80 -23.13
N LEU A 151 -9.84 -1.69 -23.19
CA LEU A 151 -8.92 -2.80 -22.88
C LEU A 151 -8.99 -3.22 -21.41
N GLU A 152 -9.20 -2.28 -20.49
CA GLU A 152 -9.39 -2.57 -19.07
C GLU A 152 -10.61 -3.47 -18.86
N TYR A 153 -11.76 -3.15 -19.46
CA TYR A 153 -12.96 -3.98 -19.33
C TYR A 153 -12.83 -5.33 -20.04
N GLU A 154 -12.17 -5.38 -21.20
CA GLU A 154 -11.89 -6.64 -21.92
C GLU A 154 -11.06 -7.60 -21.06
N ARG A 155 -9.99 -7.09 -20.42
CA ARG A 155 -9.06 -7.91 -19.63
C ARG A 155 -9.59 -8.31 -18.25
N ASN A 156 -10.54 -7.55 -17.69
CA ASN A 156 -10.96 -7.69 -16.28
C ASN A 156 -12.45 -8.03 -16.10
N GLU A 157 -13.15 -8.41 -17.18
CA GLU A 157 -14.60 -8.68 -17.14
C GLU A 157 -14.99 -9.61 -16.00
N GLU A 158 -14.27 -10.72 -15.81
CA GLU A 158 -14.59 -11.72 -14.79
C GLU A 158 -14.39 -11.19 -13.36
N ARG A 159 -13.29 -10.46 -13.11
CA ARG A 159 -13.02 -9.80 -11.82
C ARG A 159 -14.10 -8.76 -11.51
N TYR A 160 -14.55 -8.02 -12.51
CA TYR A 160 -15.58 -6.99 -12.35
C TYR A 160 -16.95 -7.60 -12.09
N LYS A 161 -17.31 -8.69 -12.77
CA LYS A 161 -18.52 -9.48 -12.44
C LYS A 161 -18.49 -9.96 -10.99
N PHE A 162 -17.35 -10.46 -10.53
CA PHE A 162 -17.17 -10.93 -9.17
C PHE A 162 -17.29 -9.81 -8.12
N LEU A 163 -16.59 -8.69 -8.31
CA LEU A 163 -16.68 -7.55 -7.39
C LEU A 163 -18.08 -6.93 -7.36
N LYS A 164 -18.77 -6.89 -8.51
CA LYS A 164 -20.16 -6.43 -8.59
C LYS A 164 -21.13 -7.37 -7.88
N TRP A 165 -20.88 -8.69 -7.91
CA TRP A 165 -21.60 -9.63 -7.04
C TRP A 165 -21.33 -9.32 -5.56
N GLY A 166 -20.06 -9.12 -5.17
CA GLY A 166 -19.69 -8.79 -3.79
C GLY A 166 -20.41 -7.53 -3.27
N GLN A 167 -20.49 -6.48 -4.10
CA GLN A 167 -21.25 -5.26 -3.81
C GLN A 167 -22.73 -5.51 -3.48
N GLN A 168 -23.35 -6.50 -4.12
CA GLN A 168 -24.75 -6.86 -3.91
C GLN A 168 -24.93 -7.83 -2.74
N ALA A 169 -23.95 -8.71 -2.54
CA ALA A 169 -24.03 -9.83 -1.61
C ALA A 169 -23.72 -9.44 -0.15
N PHE A 170 -22.91 -8.41 0.09
CA PHE A 170 -22.46 -8.01 1.43
C PHE A 170 -22.99 -6.63 1.83
N ARG A 171 -23.58 -6.52 3.02
CA ARG A 171 -23.88 -5.24 3.67
C ARG A 171 -22.57 -4.56 4.09
N ASN A 172 -22.57 -3.24 4.21
CA ASN A 172 -21.39 -2.44 4.55
C ASN A 172 -20.22 -2.54 3.56
N PHE A 173 -20.39 -3.24 2.44
CA PHE A 173 -19.38 -3.36 1.40
C PHE A 173 -19.78 -2.54 0.18
N ARG A 174 -19.01 -1.50 -0.12
CA ARG A 174 -19.25 -0.61 -1.27
C ARG A 174 -18.11 -0.75 -2.25
N VAL A 175 -18.45 -0.77 -3.55
CA VAL A 175 -17.48 -0.77 -4.64
C VAL A 175 -17.56 0.56 -5.36
N VAL A 176 -16.46 1.29 -5.39
CA VAL A 176 -16.25 2.44 -6.26
C VAL A 176 -15.77 1.91 -7.63
N PRO A 177 -16.58 2.05 -8.69
CA PRO A 177 -16.30 1.41 -9.98
C PRO A 177 -15.06 1.97 -10.70
N PRO A 178 -14.58 1.26 -11.74
CA PRO A 178 -13.47 1.73 -12.58
C PRO A 178 -13.75 3.11 -13.16
N GLY A 179 -12.70 3.90 -13.40
CA GLY A 179 -12.82 5.22 -14.02
C GLY A 179 -13.33 6.34 -13.08
N THR A 180 -13.49 6.06 -11.78
CA THR A 180 -13.92 7.06 -10.79
C THR A 180 -12.74 7.81 -10.18
N GLY A 181 -11.66 7.10 -9.84
CA GLY A 181 -10.49 7.66 -9.19
C GLY A 181 -9.61 6.61 -8.50
N ILE A 182 -8.52 7.06 -7.90
CA ILE A 182 -7.56 6.26 -7.12
C ILE A 182 -8.01 6.21 -5.66
N CYS A 183 -7.91 5.05 -5.03
CA CYS A 183 -8.41 4.74 -3.69
C CYS A 183 -8.11 5.82 -2.65
N HIS A 184 -6.86 6.30 -2.57
CA HIS A 184 -6.45 7.29 -1.57
C HIS A 184 -6.99 8.69 -1.82
N GLN A 185 -7.13 9.08 -3.08
CA GLN A 185 -7.71 10.38 -3.43
C GLN A 185 -9.22 10.37 -3.22
N VAL A 186 -9.91 9.30 -3.64
CA VAL A 186 -11.34 9.11 -3.33
C VAL A 186 -11.57 9.03 -1.81
N ASN A 187 -10.64 8.41 -1.07
CA ASN A 187 -10.69 8.38 0.38
C ASN A 187 -10.59 9.78 1.00
N LEU A 188 -9.63 10.59 0.55
CA LEU A 188 -9.46 11.97 1.02
C LEU A 188 -10.66 12.85 0.64
N GLU A 189 -11.07 12.79 -0.62
CA GLU A 189 -12.07 13.68 -1.21
C GLU A 189 -13.51 13.28 -0.89
N TYR A 190 -13.78 12.03 -0.48
CA TYR A 190 -15.16 11.56 -0.25
C TYR A 190 -15.35 10.61 0.95
N LEU A 191 -14.59 9.52 1.05
CA LEU A 191 -14.90 8.44 2.01
C LEU A 191 -14.55 8.82 3.46
N GLY A 192 -13.43 9.51 3.67
CA GLY A 192 -12.98 9.93 4.99
C GLY A 192 -13.92 10.95 5.63
N GLN A 193 -14.30 10.69 6.90
CA GLN A 193 -15.29 11.48 7.64
C GLN A 193 -14.69 12.31 8.77
N VAL A 194 -13.42 12.05 9.15
CA VAL A 194 -12.71 12.63 10.32
C VAL A 194 -13.31 12.24 11.67
N VAL A 195 -14.62 12.33 11.82
CA VAL A 195 -15.39 11.80 12.94
C VAL A 195 -16.50 10.93 12.36
N TRP A 196 -16.52 9.65 12.70
CA TRP A 196 -17.59 8.72 12.36
C TRP A 196 -18.70 8.73 13.41
N THR A 197 -19.85 8.22 12.99
CA THR A 197 -21.01 8.02 13.84
C THR A 197 -21.57 6.63 13.62
N ASN A 198 -21.88 5.91 14.69
CA ASN A 198 -22.59 4.63 14.64
C ASN A 198 -23.87 4.72 15.47
N SER A 199 -24.99 4.24 14.92
CA SER A 199 -26.27 4.23 15.65
C SER A 199 -26.63 2.79 16.00
N GLU A 200 -26.60 2.46 17.29
CA GLU A 200 -26.95 1.15 17.85
C GLU A 200 -27.88 1.37 19.06
N ASP A 201 -28.90 0.53 19.21
CA ASP A 201 -29.82 0.53 20.37
C ASP A 201 -30.47 1.90 20.70
N GLY A 202 -30.74 2.72 19.69
CA GLY A 202 -31.34 4.05 19.85
C GLY A 202 -30.37 5.16 20.29
N GLU A 203 -29.07 4.86 20.40
CA GLU A 203 -28.02 5.82 20.71
C GLU A 203 -27.08 6.00 19.50
N THR A 204 -26.70 7.24 19.19
CA THR A 204 -25.68 7.54 18.17
C THR A 204 -24.36 7.86 18.86
N THR A 205 -23.33 7.05 18.64
CA THR A 205 -21.98 7.28 19.19
C THR A 205 -21.11 7.98 18.15
N ALA A 206 -20.42 9.06 18.53
CA ALA A 206 -19.41 9.74 17.72
C ALA A 206 -17.99 9.36 18.17
N TYR A 207 -17.11 9.10 17.20
CA TYR A 207 -15.73 8.66 17.45
C TYR A 207 -14.81 9.05 16.29
N PRO A 208 -13.47 9.14 16.48
CA PRO A 208 -12.54 9.52 15.43
C PRO A 208 -12.62 8.52 14.27
N ASP A 209 -12.49 9.03 13.05
CA ASP A 209 -12.24 8.20 11.88
C ASP A 209 -10.85 7.58 11.99
N THR A 210 -10.81 6.27 11.81
CA THR A 210 -9.56 5.51 11.72
C THR A 210 -9.69 4.44 10.64
N CYS A 211 -8.62 4.21 9.89
CA CYS A 211 -8.68 3.40 8.67
C CYS A 211 -7.49 2.47 8.56
N VAL A 212 -7.73 1.17 8.46
CA VAL A 212 -6.73 0.26 7.90
C VAL A 212 -7.05 0.04 6.43
N GLY A 213 -6.03 -0.12 5.59
CA GLY A 213 -6.27 -0.40 4.19
C GLY A 213 -5.33 -1.43 3.62
N THR A 214 -5.78 -2.18 2.62
CA THR A 214 -4.96 -3.18 1.92
C THR A 214 -4.07 -2.57 0.84
N ASP A 215 -3.61 -1.34 1.09
CA ASP A 215 -2.59 -0.60 0.35
C ASP A 215 -1.72 0.20 1.33
N SER A 216 -0.41 0.22 1.11
CA SER A 216 0.55 0.87 2.01
C SER A 216 0.33 2.37 2.17
N HIS A 217 -0.12 3.07 1.12
CA HIS A 217 -0.28 4.52 1.12
C HIS A 217 -1.65 4.97 1.64
N THR A 218 -2.40 4.07 2.29
CA THR A 218 -3.58 4.43 3.11
C THR A 218 -3.21 5.52 4.12
N THR A 219 -1.93 5.63 4.47
CA THR A 219 -1.35 6.71 5.28
C THR A 219 -1.59 8.12 4.74
N MET A 220 -1.95 8.29 3.46
CA MET A 220 -2.32 9.58 2.88
C MET A 220 -3.46 10.27 3.65
N ILE A 221 -4.40 9.50 4.20
CA ILE A 221 -5.56 10.04 4.92
C ILE A 221 -5.17 10.73 6.24
N ASN A 222 -3.97 10.47 6.77
CA ASN A 222 -3.48 11.12 7.97
C ASN A 222 -3.26 12.63 7.81
N GLY A 223 -3.14 13.14 6.57
CA GLY A 223 -3.14 14.58 6.29
C GLY A 223 -4.47 15.26 6.65
N LEU A 224 -5.56 14.48 6.75
CA LEU A 224 -6.91 14.91 7.14
C LEU A 224 -7.17 14.77 8.65
N GLY A 225 -6.19 14.29 9.45
CA GLY A 225 -6.38 13.98 10.86
C GLY A 225 -7.07 12.64 11.14
N VAL A 226 -7.16 11.78 10.13
CA VAL A 226 -7.67 10.41 10.24
C VAL A 226 -6.50 9.46 10.46
N LEU A 227 -6.46 8.75 11.59
CA LEU A 227 -5.36 7.83 11.84
C LEU A 227 -5.52 6.58 10.96
N GLY A 228 -4.62 6.39 9.99
CA GLY A 228 -4.71 5.24 9.10
C GLY A 228 -3.42 4.77 8.47
N TRP A 229 -3.35 3.49 8.13
CA TRP A 229 -2.13 2.86 7.59
C TRP A 229 -2.44 1.60 6.80
N GLY A 230 -1.43 1.13 6.05
CA GLY A 230 -1.53 -0.10 5.27
C GLY A 230 -1.36 -1.36 6.12
N VAL A 231 -2.21 -2.36 5.87
CA VAL A 231 -2.19 -3.69 6.49
C VAL A 231 -2.25 -4.80 5.43
N GLY A 232 -2.05 -6.05 5.84
CA GLY A 232 -2.26 -7.21 4.97
C GLY A 232 -3.73 -7.48 4.67
N GLY A 233 -4.02 -8.23 3.59
CA GLY A 233 -5.38 -8.68 3.26
C GLY A 233 -6.05 -9.41 4.42
N ILE A 234 -5.33 -10.33 5.07
CA ILE A 234 -5.81 -11.12 6.21
C ILE A 234 -6.11 -10.24 7.43
N GLU A 235 -5.21 -9.31 7.79
CA GLU A 235 -5.45 -8.35 8.89
C GLU A 235 -6.68 -7.47 8.59
N ALA A 236 -6.85 -7.04 7.33
CA ALA A 236 -8.02 -6.28 6.91
C ALA A 236 -9.31 -7.13 6.99
N GLU A 237 -9.32 -8.34 6.46
CA GLU A 237 -10.47 -9.27 6.51
C GLU A 237 -10.90 -9.54 7.96
N ALA A 238 -9.94 -9.74 8.84
CA ALA A 238 -10.18 -9.89 10.28
C ALA A 238 -10.85 -8.65 10.88
N ALA A 239 -10.31 -7.46 10.57
CA ALA A 239 -10.88 -6.19 11.01
C ALA A 239 -12.30 -5.99 10.48
N MET A 240 -12.57 -6.36 9.22
CA MET A 240 -13.92 -6.33 8.65
C MET A 240 -14.88 -7.21 9.43
N LEU A 241 -14.41 -8.32 9.98
CA LEU A 241 -15.21 -9.28 10.76
C LEU A 241 -15.17 -8.98 12.27
N GLY A 242 -14.74 -7.78 12.67
CA GLY A 242 -14.80 -7.28 14.06
C GLY A 242 -13.64 -7.70 14.95
N GLN A 243 -12.63 -8.40 14.40
CA GLN A 243 -11.43 -8.73 15.14
C GLN A 243 -10.54 -7.49 15.33
N PRO A 244 -9.93 -7.30 16.50
CA PRO A 244 -8.98 -6.22 16.69
C PRO A 244 -7.69 -6.51 15.91
N VAL A 245 -7.02 -5.44 15.47
CA VAL A 245 -5.66 -5.47 14.96
C VAL A 245 -4.72 -5.32 16.15
N SER A 246 -3.84 -6.30 16.37
CA SER A 246 -2.79 -6.22 17.38
C SER A 246 -1.69 -5.27 16.93
N MET A 247 -1.25 -4.38 17.81
CA MET A 247 -0.10 -3.51 17.59
C MET A 247 0.60 -3.16 18.91
N LEU A 248 1.88 -2.81 18.83
CA LEU A 248 2.58 -2.19 19.97
C LEU A 248 2.20 -0.73 20.07
N LEU A 249 2.15 -0.19 21.30
CA LEU A 249 2.13 1.25 21.51
C LEU A 249 3.37 1.85 20.84
N PRO A 250 3.19 2.70 19.82
CA PRO A 250 4.30 3.15 19.00
C PRO A 250 5.11 4.22 19.73
N GLU A 251 6.41 4.27 19.46
CA GLU A 251 7.14 5.53 19.62
C GLU A 251 6.56 6.58 18.65
N VAL A 252 6.54 7.85 19.06
CA VAL A 252 6.03 8.96 18.23
C VAL A 252 7.12 10.00 18.05
N ILE A 253 7.57 10.17 16.81
CA ILE A 253 8.58 11.16 16.43
C ILE A 253 7.87 12.46 16.05
N GLY A 254 8.12 13.53 16.80
CA GLY A 254 7.61 14.86 16.48
C GLY A 254 8.43 15.49 15.36
N PHE A 255 7.81 15.80 14.24
CA PHE A 255 8.44 16.50 13.12
C PHE A 255 7.96 17.96 13.09
N ARG A 256 8.82 18.87 13.57
CA ARG A 256 8.50 20.29 13.66
C ARG A 256 8.72 20.99 12.32
N LEU A 257 7.69 21.62 11.80
CA LEU A 257 7.75 22.47 10.61
C LEU A 257 7.69 23.94 11.01
N THR A 258 8.59 24.75 10.45
CA THR A 258 8.64 26.20 10.63
C THR A 258 8.77 26.92 9.28
N GLY A 259 8.60 28.24 9.25
CA GLY A 259 8.75 29.02 8.02
C GLY A 259 7.67 28.78 6.98
N LYS A 260 8.00 29.01 5.71
CA LYS A 260 7.15 28.81 4.52
C LYS A 260 8.01 28.43 3.32
N LEU A 261 7.43 27.68 2.37
CA LEU A 261 8.12 27.32 1.13
C LEU A 261 8.46 28.57 0.31
N LYS A 262 9.61 28.53 -0.38
CA LYS A 262 10.04 29.57 -1.32
C LYS A 262 9.23 29.52 -2.61
N GLU A 263 9.18 30.64 -3.33
CA GLU A 263 8.59 30.72 -4.67
C GLU A 263 9.21 29.65 -5.59
N GLY A 264 8.36 28.94 -6.33
CA GLY A 264 8.78 27.88 -7.24
C GLY A 264 9.06 26.52 -6.59
N VAL A 265 9.06 26.42 -5.26
CA VAL A 265 9.19 25.14 -4.53
C VAL A 265 7.80 24.52 -4.34
N THR A 266 7.71 23.21 -4.56
CA THR A 266 6.44 22.48 -4.55
C THR A 266 6.27 21.59 -3.31
N ALA A 267 5.05 21.14 -3.06
CA ALA A 267 4.76 20.11 -2.05
C ALA A 267 5.53 18.80 -2.31
N THR A 268 5.82 18.49 -3.58
CA THR A 268 6.63 17.32 -3.94
C THR A 268 8.07 17.47 -3.46
N ASP A 269 8.67 18.66 -3.62
CA ASP A 269 10.03 18.93 -3.12
C ASP A 269 10.11 18.81 -1.60
N LEU A 270 9.06 19.29 -0.91
CA LEU A 270 8.92 19.17 0.53
C LEU A 270 8.86 17.71 0.97
N VAL A 271 7.98 16.89 0.37
CA VAL A 271 7.87 15.49 0.80
C VAL A 271 9.13 14.68 0.49
N LEU A 272 9.83 14.95 -0.62
CA LEU A 272 11.11 14.29 -0.91
C LEU A 272 12.19 14.66 0.11
N THR A 273 12.19 15.92 0.58
CA THR A 273 13.08 16.39 1.66
C THR A 273 12.74 15.70 2.98
N VAL A 274 11.47 15.70 3.38
CA VAL A 274 10.98 15.01 4.58
C VAL A 274 11.30 13.52 4.54
N THR A 275 11.10 12.88 3.39
CA THR A 275 11.39 11.45 3.19
C THR A 275 12.87 11.14 3.43
N GLN A 276 13.77 11.91 2.83
CA GLN A 276 15.21 11.77 3.04
C GLN A 276 15.60 11.94 4.53
N MET A 277 15.06 12.96 5.19
CA MET A 277 15.37 13.25 6.59
C MET A 277 14.87 12.16 7.55
N LEU A 278 13.62 11.72 7.40
CA LEU A 278 13.02 10.67 8.23
C LEU A 278 13.66 9.31 7.98
N ARG A 279 14.02 9.00 6.73
CA ARG A 279 14.76 7.77 6.42
C ARG A 279 16.11 7.75 7.11
N LYS A 280 16.82 8.89 7.14
CA LYS A 280 18.09 9.03 7.88
C LYS A 280 17.89 8.94 9.40
N LYS A 281 16.76 9.43 9.93
CA LYS A 281 16.41 9.32 11.36
C LYS A 281 16.12 7.88 11.79
N GLY A 282 15.56 7.06 10.91
CA GLY A 282 15.23 5.66 11.20
C GLY A 282 13.92 5.53 11.97
N VAL A 283 12.79 5.74 11.28
CA VAL A 283 11.45 5.77 11.89
C VAL A 283 10.62 4.51 11.63
N VAL A 284 11.28 3.39 11.31
CA VAL A 284 10.60 2.11 11.03
C VAL A 284 9.81 1.63 12.25
N GLY A 285 8.53 1.33 12.06
CA GLY A 285 7.63 0.86 13.13
C GLY A 285 7.19 1.94 14.12
N LYS A 286 7.53 3.21 13.85
CA LYS A 286 7.17 4.37 14.68
C LYS A 286 6.07 5.19 14.00
N PHE A 287 5.39 6.00 14.79
CA PHE A 287 4.55 7.08 14.27
C PHE A 287 5.41 8.31 14.04
N VAL A 288 5.07 9.09 13.02
CA VAL A 288 5.56 10.46 12.85
C VAL A 288 4.36 11.39 12.98
N GLU A 289 4.47 12.42 13.80
CA GLU A 289 3.43 13.44 13.95
C GLU A 289 4.02 14.81 13.64
N PHE A 290 3.39 15.51 12.70
CA PHE A 290 3.83 16.82 12.26
C PHE A 290 3.21 17.91 13.13
N PHE A 291 4.04 18.86 13.55
CA PHE A 291 3.64 19.95 14.44
C PHE A 291 4.42 21.25 14.15
N GLY A 292 4.12 22.31 14.90
CA GLY A 292 4.78 23.60 14.79
C GLY A 292 4.05 24.63 13.93
N PRO A 293 4.58 25.86 13.84
CA PRO A 293 3.91 26.99 13.18
C PRO A 293 3.84 26.84 11.65
N GLY A 294 4.72 26.07 11.03
CA GLY A 294 4.75 25.85 9.57
C GLY A 294 3.47 25.21 9.03
N LEU A 295 2.75 24.41 9.84
CA LEU A 295 1.48 23.77 9.43
C LEU A 295 0.39 24.79 9.07
N SER A 296 0.46 26.01 9.62
CA SER A 296 -0.49 27.09 9.32
C SER A 296 -0.27 27.70 7.92
N ASN A 297 0.86 27.40 7.27
CA ASN A 297 1.17 27.83 5.91
C ASN A 297 0.98 26.70 4.87
N MET A 298 0.38 25.58 5.27
CA MET A 298 0.23 24.39 4.42
C MET A 298 -1.23 24.12 4.12
N THR A 299 -1.52 23.81 2.86
CA THR A 299 -2.84 23.31 2.48
C THR A 299 -3.02 21.86 2.91
N LEU A 300 -4.27 21.37 2.96
CA LEU A 300 -4.51 19.98 3.28
C LEU A 300 -3.90 19.02 2.25
N ALA A 301 -3.83 19.42 0.98
CA ALA A 301 -3.21 18.63 -0.07
C ALA A 301 -1.70 18.46 0.18
N ASP A 302 -1.00 19.48 0.68
CA ASP A 302 0.42 19.38 1.02
C ASP A 302 0.64 18.38 2.17
N ARG A 303 -0.23 18.42 3.18
CA ARG A 303 -0.22 17.46 4.30
C ARG A 303 -0.46 16.03 3.82
N ALA A 304 -1.44 15.84 2.93
CA ALA A 304 -1.75 14.54 2.36
C ALA A 304 -0.60 13.99 1.50
N THR A 305 0.08 14.84 0.72
CA THR A 305 1.29 14.47 -0.02
C THR A 305 2.38 13.93 0.92
N ILE A 306 2.58 14.55 2.08
CA ILE A 306 3.55 14.07 3.10
C ILE A 306 3.09 12.79 3.79
N GLY A 307 1.82 12.71 4.19
CA GLY A 307 1.23 11.52 4.80
C GLY A 307 1.27 10.31 3.86
N ASN A 308 1.13 10.52 2.55
CA ASN A 308 1.17 9.48 1.54
C ASN A 308 2.50 8.72 1.57
N MET A 309 3.64 9.43 1.64
CA MET A 309 4.98 8.84 1.56
C MET A 309 5.48 8.19 2.86
N ALA A 310 4.61 8.00 3.87
CA ALA A 310 4.99 7.35 5.12
C ALA A 310 5.64 5.98 4.98
N PRO A 311 5.16 5.08 4.11
CA PRO A 311 5.83 3.82 3.85
C PRO A 311 7.26 3.99 3.31
N GLU A 312 7.51 5.04 2.51
CA GLU A 312 8.81 5.29 1.89
C GLU A 312 9.86 5.80 2.89
N TYR A 313 9.48 6.61 3.88
CA TYR A 313 10.38 6.93 5.00
C TYR A 313 10.36 5.87 6.13
N GLY A 314 9.42 4.94 6.10
CA GLY A 314 9.35 3.75 6.95
C GLY A 314 8.40 3.85 8.13
N ALA A 315 7.74 4.98 8.35
CA ALA A 315 6.81 5.15 9.47
C ALA A 315 5.52 4.35 9.24
N THR A 316 4.85 3.97 10.32
CA THR A 316 3.50 3.39 10.24
C THR A 316 2.48 4.43 9.77
N CYS A 317 2.64 5.70 10.17
CA CYS A 317 1.84 6.82 9.70
C CYS A 317 2.64 8.15 9.73
N GLY A 318 2.18 9.13 8.94
CA GLY A 318 2.60 10.54 9.03
C GLY A 318 1.41 11.43 9.37
N PHE A 319 1.20 11.72 10.65
CA PHE A 319 -0.02 12.30 11.21
C PHE A 319 -0.01 13.82 11.27
N PHE A 320 -1.12 14.43 10.83
CA PHE A 320 -1.40 15.85 10.99
C PHE A 320 -2.68 16.01 11.81
N PRO A 321 -2.67 16.76 12.93
CA PRO A 321 -3.86 16.93 13.75
C PRO A 321 -4.95 17.73 13.02
N VAL A 322 -6.21 17.55 13.44
CA VAL A 322 -7.36 18.30 12.94
C VAL A 322 -7.21 19.78 13.32
N ASP A 323 -7.36 20.67 12.35
CA ASP A 323 -7.36 22.11 12.56
C ASP A 323 -8.30 22.84 11.57
N SER A 324 -8.23 24.18 11.54
CA SER A 324 -9.04 25.00 10.64
C SER A 324 -8.86 24.68 9.15
N GLU A 325 -7.69 24.20 8.73
CA GLU A 325 -7.46 23.80 7.33
C GLU A 325 -8.19 22.49 7.01
N THR A 326 -8.32 21.58 7.99
CA THR A 326 -9.19 20.40 7.87
C THR A 326 -10.63 20.82 7.60
N ILE A 327 -11.18 21.75 8.37
CA ILE A 327 -12.55 22.26 8.17
C ILE A 327 -12.70 22.94 6.80
N ARG A 328 -11.72 23.76 6.39
CA ARG A 328 -11.71 24.39 5.06
C ARG A 328 -11.78 23.34 3.95
N TYR A 329 -10.99 22.27 4.05
CA TYR A 329 -10.98 21.19 3.08
C TYR A 329 -12.29 20.39 3.08
N LEU A 330 -12.84 20.02 4.24
CA LEU A 330 -14.12 19.31 4.32
C LEU A 330 -15.25 20.13 3.68
N THR A 331 -15.24 21.44 3.90
CA THR A 331 -16.19 22.38 3.26
C THR A 331 -15.99 22.40 1.74
N MET A 332 -14.76 22.58 1.27
CA MET A 332 -14.41 22.64 -0.15
C MET A 332 -14.69 21.32 -0.88
N SER A 333 -14.45 20.18 -0.23
CA SER A 333 -14.70 18.84 -0.79
C SER A 333 -16.17 18.41 -0.71
N GLY A 334 -17.08 19.31 -0.33
CA GLY A 334 -18.52 19.05 -0.37
C GLY A 334 -19.04 18.12 0.72
N ARG A 335 -18.37 18.03 1.88
CA ARG A 335 -18.94 17.32 3.04
C ARG A 335 -20.22 18.01 3.53
N GLU A 336 -21.06 17.21 4.16
CA GLU A 336 -22.30 17.67 4.80
C GLU A 336 -22.02 18.65 5.94
N GLU A 337 -22.80 19.72 6.02
CA GLU A 337 -22.65 20.76 7.06
C GLU A 337 -22.74 20.19 8.48
N SER A 338 -23.65 19.24 8.70
CA SER A 338 -23.81 18.58 9.99
C SER A 338 -22.56 17.77 10.39
N ARG A 339 -21.90 17.13 9.42
CA ARG A 339 -20.63 16.42 9.65
C ARG A 339 -19.52 17.41 9.97
N ILE A 340 -19.42 18.52 9.23
CA ILE A 340 -18.40 19.56 9.47
C ILE A 340 -18.54 20.13 10.88
N ALA A 341 -19.76 20.48 11.28
CA ALA A 341 -20.05 20.97 12.63
C ALA A 341 -19.69 19.94 13.71
N LEU A 342 -20.01 18.66 13.48
CA LEU A 342 -19.65 17.58 14.40
C LEU A 342 -18.13 17.41 14.52
N VAL A 343 -17.39 17.43 13.41
CA VAL A 343 -15.93 17.30 13.41
C VAL A 343 -15.29 18.39 14.27
N GLU A 344 -15.67 19.65 14.05
CA GLU A 344 -15.12 20.77 14.82
C GLU A 344 -15.44 20.65 16.32
N ALA A 345 -16.71 20.42 16.66
CA ALA A 345 -17.15 20.34 18.06
C ALA A 345 -16.51 19.14 18.80
N TYR A 346 -16.51 17.97 18.16
CA TYR A 346 -15.95 16.74 18.71
C TYR A 346 -14.44 16.84 18.91
N SER A 347 -13.69 17.29 17.90
CA SER A 347 -12.22 17.42 18.00
C SER A 347 -11.81 18.42 19.08
N LYS A 348 -12.57 19.52 19.26
CA LYS A 348 -12.35 20.47 20.36
C LYS A 348 -12.65 19.84 21.72
N ALA A 349 -13.77 19.15 21.87
CA ALA A 349 -14.15 18.48 23.12
C ALA A 349 -13.11 17.43 23.55
N GLN A 350 -12.55 16.67 22.60
CA GLN A 350 -11.55 15.64 22.88
C GLN A 350 -10.12 16.17 23.08
N GLY A 351 -9.88 17.48 22.94
CA GLY A 351 -8.52 18.03 22.89
C GLY A 351 -7.69 17.48 21.72
N MET A 352 -8.37 17.13 20.62
CA MET A 352 -7.80 16.64 19.36
C MET A 352 -7.74 17.74 18.27
N TRP A 353 -8.14 18.96 18.61
CA TRP A 353 -8.04 20.14 17.76
C TRP A 353 -6.70 20.86 17.98
N ARG A 354 -6.04 21.26 16.90
CA ARG A 354 -4.83 22.08 16.92
C ARG A 354 -5.16 23.54 16.57
N ASP A 355 -4.70 24.45 17.41
CA ASP A 355 -4.61 25.89 17.14
C ASP A 355 -3.14 26.33 17.02
N ALA A 356 -2.90 27.52 16.47
CA ALA A 356 -1.54 28.07 16.32
C ALA A 356 -0.81 28.27 17.67
N GLY A 357 -1.55 28.42 18.77
CA GLY A 357 -1.04 28.56 20.13
C GLY A 357 -1.17 27.31 21.00
N SER A 358 -1.57 26.16 20.42
CA SER A 358 -1.61 24.91 21.18
C SER A 358 -0.24 24.56 21.73
N ALA A 359 -0.20 24.00 22.95
CA ALA A 359 1.03 23.48 23.51
C ALA A 359 1.51 22.28 22.70
N ASP A 360 2.83 22.20 22.48
CA ASP A 360 3.43 21.06 21.79
C ASP A 360 3.21 19.77 22.59
N PRO A 361 2.78 18.66 21.96
CA PRO A 361 2.69 17.37 22.61
C PRO A 361 4.05 16.85 23.10
N VAL A 362 4.02 15.88 24.01
CA VAL A 362 5.21 15.13 24.41
C VAL A 362 5.50 14.08 23.35
N PHE A 363 6.65 14.19 22.69
CA PHE A 363 7.13 13.21 21.71
C PHE A 363 8.23 12.32 22.28
N THR A 364 8.44 11.18 21.63
CA THR A 364 9.57 10.29 21.93
C THR A 364 10.88 10.98 21.61
N ASP A 365 10.96 11.56 20.41
CA ASP A 365 12.12 12.29 19.90
C ASP A 365 11.64 13.34 18.89
N LEU A 366 12.51 14.27 18.52
CA LEU A 366 12.22 15.41 17.65
C LEU A 366 13.10 15.45 16.40
N LEU A 367 12.55 16.05 15.36
CA LEU A 367 13.24 16.47 14.14
C LEU A 367 12.62 17.78 13.66
N GLU A 368 13.41 18.68 13.10
CA GLU A 368 12.92 20.00 12.68
C GLU A 368 13.31 20.30 11.22
N LEU A 369 12.45 21.04 10.52
CA LEU A 369 12.70 21.59 9.18
C LEU A 369 12.14 23.01 9.08
N ASP A 370 12.97 23.94 8.62
CA ASP A 370 12.48 25.20 8.06
C ASP A 370 12.07 24.97 6.61
N LEU A 371 10.81 25.26 6.29
CA LEU A 371 10.27 25.15 4.93
C LEU A 371 11.02 26.04 3.93
N GLY A 372 11.70 27.10 4.40
CA GLY A 372 12.56 27.94 3.58
C GLY A 372 13.82 27.25 3.07
N ASP A 373 14.25 26.14 3.68
CA ASP A 373 15.46 25.40 3.26
C ASP A 373 15.18 24.39 2.15
N VAL A 374 13.91 24.14 1.83
CA VAL A 374 13.52 23.24 0.75
C VAL A 374 13.86 23.89 -0.59
N VAL A 375 14.48 23.11 -1.48
CA VAL A 375 14.83 23.51 -2.86
C VAL A 375 14.22 22.53 -3.87
N PRO A 376 13.97 22.96 -5.12
CA PRO A 376 13.49 22.09 -6.19
C PRO A 376 14.36 20.84 -6.31
N SER A 377 13.74 19.67 -6.43
CA SER A 377 14.45 18.39 -6.37
C SER A 377 13.71 17.26 -7.06
N MET A 378 14.44 16.18 -7.31
CA MET A 378 13.89 14.90 -7.73
C MET A 378 14.48 13.80 -6.85
N ALA A 379 13.87 12.62 -6.81
CA ALA A 379 14.46 11.47 -6.12
C ALA A 379 14.68 10.31 -7.09
N GLY A 380 15.89 9.76 -7.13
CA GLY A 380 16.27 8.72 -8.09
C GLY A 380 17.76 8.38 -8.08
N PRO A 381 18.20 7.46 -8.95
CA PRO A 381 17.42 6.79 -10.00
C PRO A 381 16.72 5.49 -9.55
N LYS A 382 16.89 5.03 -8.30
CA LYS A 382 16.40 3.71 -7.85
C LYS A 382 15.64 3.69 -6.52
N ARG A 383 15.62 4.80 -5.78
CA ARG A 383 15.08 4.85 -4.40
C ARG A 383 14.35 6.17 -4.11
N PRO A 384 13.22 6.15 -3.37
CA PRO A 384 12.46 7.36 -3.02
C PRO A 384 13.20 8.31 -2.07
N GLU A 385 14.04 7.77 -1.18
CA GLU A 385 14.88 8.57 -0.28
C GLU A 385 16.11 9.18 -0.97
N GLY A 386 16.38 8.78 -2.22
CA GLY A 386 17.49 9.25 -3.04
C GLY A 386 17.27 10.66 -3.60
N ARG A 387 16.82 11.61 -2.77
CA ARG A 387 16.61 13.01 -3.16
C ARG A 387 17.93 13.66 -3.59
N VAL A 388 17.89 14.33 -4.73
CA VAL A 388 18.96 15.15 -5.30
C VAL A 388 18.35 16.51 -5.71
N ALA A 389 19.06 17.61 -5.46
CA ALA A 389 18.63 18.93 -5.91
C ALA A 389 18.53 18.99 -7.44
N LEU A 390 17.66 19.83 -8.00
CA LEU A 390 17.37 19.82 -9.43
C LEU A 390 18.62 20.08 -10.29
N GLU A 391 19.50 20.99 -9.84
CA GLU A 391 20.78 21.31 -10.48
C GLU A 391 21.77 20.13 -10.49
N ASP A 392 21.65 19.22 -9.54
CA ASP A 392 22.58 18.10 -9.33
C ASP A 392 22.13 16.81 -10.04
N ILE A 393 20.96 16.80 -10.69
CA ILE A 393 20.42 15.60 -11.37
C ILE A 393 21.37 15.04 -12.43
N PRO A 394 21.99 15.85 -13.33
CA PRO A 394 22.94 15.32 -14.31
C PRO A 394 24.18 14.69 -13.66
N ALA A 395 24.72 15.33 -12.62
CA ALA A 395 25.87 14.82 -11.88
C ALA A 395 25.51 13.53 -11.12
N GLY A 396 24.33 13.48 -10.51
CA GLY A 396 23.77 12.30 -9.87
C GLY A 396 23.61 11.13 -10.85
N PHE A 397 23.11 11.40 -12.06
CA PHE A 397 22.99 10.38 -13.11
C PHE A 397 24.37 9.90 -13.61
N ALA A 398 25.31 10.80 -13.84
CA ALA A 398 26.68 10.45 -14.23
C ALA A 398 27.36 9.57 -13.17
N LYS A 399 27.17 9.90 -11.89
CA LYS A 399 27.65 9.08 -10.77
C LYS A 399 26.96 7.71 -10.74
N ALA A 400 25.66 7.63 -11.00
CA ALA A 400 24.97 6.35 -11.09
C ALA A 400 25.45 5.50 -12.29
N MET A 401 25.76 6.12 -13.42
CA MET A 401 26.39 5.45 -14.57
C MET A 401 27.73 4.83 -14.21
N GLU A 402 28.53 5.48 -13.37
CA GLU A 402 29.80 4.93 -12.86
C GLU A 402 29.59 3.82 -11.83
N THR A 403 28.78 4.09 -10.82
CA THR A 403 28.72 3.26 -9.60
C THR A 403 27.67 2.15 -9.66
N GLU A 404 26.47 2.45 -10.13
CA GLU A 404 25.32 1.54 -10.12
C GLU A 404 25.25 0.71 -11.40
N TYR A 405 25.46 1.34 -12.56
CA TYR A 405 25.31 0.70 -13.87
C TYR A 405 26.63 0.25 -14.50
N LYS A 406 27.77 0.75 -14.00
CA LYS A 406 29.13 0.43 -14.49
C LYS A 406 29.33 0.69 -15.99
N LYS A 407 28.78 1.80 -16.49
CA LYS A 407 28.78 2.24 -17.89
C LYS A 407 29.27 3.68 -18.10
N ALA A 408 30.08 4.22 -17.19
CA ALA A 408 30.57 5.61 -17.28
C ALA A 408 31.18 5.99 -18.63
N ALA A 409 31.99 5.10 -19.23
CA ALA A 409 32.63 5.33 -20.54
C ALA A 409 31.65 5.37 -21.73
N GLU A 410 30.37 5.04 -21.51
CA GLU A 410 29.34 4.96 -22.54
C GLU A 410 28.34 6.11 -22.49
N ILE A 411 28.46 7.01 -21.49
CA ILE A 411 27.43 8.03 -21.20
C ILE A 411 27.07 8.94 -22.39
N SER A 412 28.02 9.18 -23.30
CA SER A 412 27.83 9.98 -24.51
C SER A 412 27.39 9.20 -25.74
N LYS A 413 27.29 7.87 -25.67
CA LYS A 413 26.88 7.04 -26.82
C LYS A 413 25.40 7.25 -27.13
N ARG A 414 25.09 7.40 -28.42
CA ARG A 414 23.74 7.50 -28.97
C ARG A 414 23.55 6.53 -30.13
N TYR A 415 22.34 6.04 -30.31
CA TYR A 415 21.99 5.04 -31.32
C TYR A 415 20.72 5.44 -32.07
N ALA A 416 20.75 5.38 -33.40
CA ALA A 416 19.58 5.64 -34.22
C ALA A 416 18.43 4.67 -33.89
N VAL A 417 17.21 5.19 -33.84
CA VAL A 417 16.00 4.38 -33.66
C VAL A 417 15.44 4.00 -35.03
N GLU A 418 15.13 2.72 -35.21
CA GLU A 418 14.64 2.18 -36.49
C GLU A 418 13.36 2.90 -36.94
N GLY A 419 13.37 3.43 -38.17
CA GLY A 419 12.22 4.15 -38.76
C GLY A 419 12.00 5.56 -38.23
N ALA A 420 12.89 6.09 -37.37
CA ALA A 420 12.77 7.42 -36.77
C ALA A 420 13.88 8.38 -37.23
N SER A 421 13.62 9.68 -37.14
CA SER A 421 14.58 10.75 -37.43
C SER A 421 15.40 11.19 -36.20
N TYR A 422 15.39 10.41 -35.13
CA TYR A 422 16.05 10.71 -33.86
C TYR A 422 16.84 9.49 -33.36
N ASP A 423 17.72 9.73 -32.40
CA ASP A 423 18.53 8.73 -31.72
C ASP A 423 18.18 8.65 -30.21
N LEU A 424 18.67 7.61 -29.55
CA LEU A 424 18.57 7.43 -28.10
C LEU A 424 19.95 7.24 -27.48
N GLY A 425 20.16 7.88 -26.33
CA GLY A 425 21.34 7.74 -25.50
C GLY A 425 21.00 7.44 -24.04
N HIS A 426 22.04 7.30 -23.22
CA HIS A 426 21.87 7.14 -21.77
C HIS A 426 21.27 8.39 -21.14
N GLY A 427 20.26 8.21 -20.28
CA GLY A 427 19.58 9.28 -19.57
C GLY A 427 18.47 9.98 -20.36
N ASP A 428 18.23 9.59 -21.61
CA ASP A 428 17.06 10.06 -22.35
C ASP A 428 15.78 9.61 -21.62
N VAL A 429 14.85 10.55 -21.43
CA VAL A 429 13.57 10.32 -20.75
C VAL A 429 12.62 9.68 -21.76
N VAL A 430 12.28 8.42 -21.56
CA VAL A 430 11.36 7.68 -22.47
C VAL A 430 9.96 7.54 -21.88
N ILE A 431 9.78 7.83 -20.59
CA ILE A 431 8.47 7.91 -19.93
C ILE A 431 8.42 9.19 -19.09
N ALA A 432 7.39 10.01 -19.30
CA ALA A 432 7.07 11.17 -18.47
C ALA A 432 5.60 11.11 -18.04
N ALA A 433 5.33 10.75 -16.78
CA ALA A 433 3.98 10.44 -16.32
C ALA A 433 3.53 11.32 -15.16
N ILE A 434 2.47 12.11 -15.38
CA ILE A 434 1.71 12.73 -14.30
C ILE A 434 0.71 11.68 -13.80
N THR A 435 1.02 11.07 -12.66
CA THR A 435 0.33 9.92 -12.09
C THR A 435 0.33 10.00 -10.57
N SER A 436 -0.21 8.97 -9.91
CA SER A 436 -0.28 8.77 -8.46
C SER A 436 -1.21 9.71 -7.69
N CYS A 437 -1.92 9.15 -6.72
CA CYS A 437 -2.66 9.91 -5.71
C CYS A 437 -1.78 10.87 -4.90
N THR A 438 -0.46 10.62 -4.79
CA THR A 438 0.50 11.46 -4.05
C THR A 438 0.46 12.92 -4.47
N ASN A 439 0.42 13.15 -5.79
CA ASN A 439 0.50 14.49 -6.38
C ASN A 439 -0.80 14.88 -7.11
N THR A 440 -1.56 13.94 -7.67
CA THR A 440 -2.80 14.27 -8.41
C THR A 440 -3.96 14.72 -7.52
N SER A 441 -3.86 14.48 -6.22
CA SER A 441 -4.75 15.05 -5.20
C SER A 441 -4.43 16.50 -4.83
N ASN A 442 -3.32 17.06 -5.33
CA ASN A 442 -2.86 18.40 -5.00
C ASN A 442 -3.07 19.36 -6.18
N PRO A 443 -4.09 20.24 -6.14
CA PRO A 443 -4.36 21.18 -7.22
C PRO A 443 -3.20 22.11 -7.54
N SER A 444 -2.37 22.48 -6.57
CA SER A 444 -1.25 23.41 -6.77
C SER A 444 -0.26 22.91 -7.80
N VAL A 445 0.12 21.63 -7.72
CA VAL A 445 1.07 21.05 -8.67
C VAL A 445 0.41 20.66 -10.00
N LEU A 446 -0.88 20.34 -10.03
CA LEU A 446 -1.60 19.99 -11.27
C LEU A 446 -1.92 21.23 -12.11
N ILE A 447 -2.42 22.30 -11.47
CA ILE A 447 -2.56 23.61 -12.10
C ILE A 447 -1.18 24.14 -12.51
N GLY A 448 -0.16 24.00 -11.67
CA GLY A 448 1.22 24.34 -12.01
C GLY A 448 1.72 23.63 -13.27
N ALA A 449 1.44 22.33 -13.43
CA ALA A 449 1.81 21.57 -14.63
C ALA A 449 1.07 22.07 -15.87
N GLY A 450 -0.23 22.33 -15.75
CA GLY A 450 -1.04 22.90 -16.83
C GLY A 450 -0.59 24.30 -17.27
N LEU A 451 -0.24 25.16 -16.31
CA LEU A 451 0.27 26.50 -16.59
C LEU A 451 1.67 26.47 -17.22
N LEU A 452 2.54 25.55 -16.76
CA LEU A 452 3.84 25.34 -17.39
C LEU A 452 3.68 24.85 -18.84
N ALA A 453 2.75 23.93 -19.09
CA ALA A 453 2.42 23.48 -20.44
C ALA A 453 1.89 24.63 -21.31
N ARG A 454 0.97 25.45 -20.79
CA ARG A 454 0.46 26.65 -21.47
C ARG A 454 1.59 27.61 -21.86
N ASN A 455 2.51 27.87 -20.93
CA ASN A 455 3.63 28.77 -21.15
C ASN A 455 4.62 28.18 -22.16
N ALA A 456 4.86 26.86 -22.13
CA ALA A 456 5.67 26.15 -23.12
C ALA A 456 5.06 26.21 -24.53
N ASN A 457 3.75 25.95 -24.67
CA ASN A 457 3.05 26.05 -25.95
C ASN A 457 3.12 27.47 -26.54
N ARG A 458 2.96 28.51 -25.70
CA ARG A 458 3.12 29.92 -26.12
C ARG A 458 4.50 30.26 -26.64
N ARG A 459 5.53 29.53 -26.19
CA ARG A 459 6.90 29.65 -26.70
C ARG A 459 7.17 28.74 -27.90
N GLY A 460 6.24 27.86 -28.27
CA GLY A 460 6.38 26.91 -29.39
C GLY A 460 7.14 25.63 -29.02
N LEU A 461 7.32 25.33 -27.74
CA LEU A 461 7.96 24.09 -27.30
C LEU A 461 7.01 22.89 -27.43
N LYS A 462 7.59 21.71 -27.69
CA LYS A 462 6.93 20.40 -27.69
C LYS A 462 7.79 19.38 -26.97
N GLN A 463 7.16 18.34 -26.45
CA GLN A 463 7.86 17.18 -25.90
C GLN A 463 8.72 16.51 -26.97
N LYS A 464 9.81 15.86 -26.56
CA LYS A 464 10.64 15.09 -27.49
C LYS A 464 9.88 13.85 -27.99
N PRO A 465 10.08 13.44 -29.27
CA PRO A 465 9.25 12.41 -29.90
C PRO A 465 9.42 11.00 -29.32
N TRP A 466 10.50 10.74 -28.59
CA TRP A 466 10.73 9.46 -27.91
C TRP A 466 10.07 9.37 -26.52
N VAL A 467 9.46 10.45 -26.02
CA VAL A 467 8.88 10.49 -24.67
C VAL A 467 7.44 9.99 -24.71
N LYS A 468 7.17 8.88 -24.01
CA LYS A 468 5.81 8.43 -23.70
C LYS A 468 5.23 9.30 -22.57
N THR A 469 4.34 10.22 -22.92
CA THR A 469 3.66 11.12 -21.98
C THR A 469 2.29 10.59 -21.55
N SER A 470 1.92 10.79 -20.29
CA SER A 470 0.59 10.42 -19.79
C SER A 470 0.12 11.28 -18.61
N LEU A 471 -1.20 11.53 -18.57
CA LEU A 471 -1.90 12.13 -17.44
C LEU A 471 -2.95 11.15 -16.91
N ALA A 472 -2.75 10.67 -15.68
CA ALA A 472 -3.67 9.78 -14.98
C ALA A 472 -4.09 10.42 -13.65
N PRO A 473 -5.17 11.23 -13.64
CA PRO A 473 -5.65 11.88 -12.43
C PRO A 473 -6.23 10.87 -11.43
N GLY A 474 -6.10 11.15 -10.13
CA GLY A 474 -6.69 10.29 -9.11
C GLY A 474 -8.17 10.55 -8.81
N SER A 475 -8.83 11.49 -9.49
CA SER A 475 -10.30 11.59 -9.49
C SER A 475 -10.82 12.36 -10.70
N GLN A 476 -12.13 12.21 -10.98
CA GLN A 476 -12.84 12.98 -12.01
C GLN A 476 -12.91 14.49 -11.72
N VAL A 477 -12.71 14.91 -10.46
CA VAL A 477 -12.66 16.34 -10.09
C VAL A 477 -11.45 17.02 -10.74
N VAL A 478 -10.32 16.32 -10.81
CA VAL A 478 -9.08 16.83 -11.43
C VAL A 478 -9.26 17.10 -12.91
N ALA A 479 -9.79 16.12 -13.64
CA ALA A 479 -10.05 16.27 -15.06
C ALA A 479 -10.98 17.48 -15.33
N GLU A 480 -12.02 17.65 -14.52
CA GLU A 480 -12.95 18.76 -14.74
C GLU A 480 -12.33 20.13 -14.45
N TYR A 481 -11.58 20.33 -13.36
CA TYR A 481 -11.00 21.66 -13.12
C TYR A 481 -9.92 21.99 -14.16
N LEU A 482 -9.19 20.99 -14.69
CA LEU A 482 -8.22 21.17 -15.78
C LEU A 482 -8.94 21.53 -17.09
N GLU A 483 -10.06 20.89 -17.38
CA GLU A 483 -10.88 21.19 -18.55
C GLU A 483 -11.50 22.60 -18.45
N LYS A 484 -12.16 22.90 -17.33
CA LYS A 484 -12.83 24.19 -17.08
C LYS A 484 -11.86 25.38 -17.10
N SER A 485 -10.64 25.19 -16.60
CA SER A 485 -9.58 26.20 -16.64
C SER A 485 -8.94 26.38 -18.03
N GLY A 486 -9.23 25.48 -18.98
CA GLY A 486 -8.60 25.44 -20.31
C GLY A 486 -7.20 24.82 -20.31
N LEU A 487 -6.68 24.38 -19.16
CA LEU A 487 -5.33 23.84 -19.02
C LEU A 487 -5.19 22.40 -19.55
N GLN A 488 -6.28 21.61 -19.59
CA GLN A 488 -6.24 20.28 -20.21
C GLN A 488 -5.83 20.36 -21.69
N LYS A 489 -6.37 21.34 -22.43
CA LYS A 489 -6.00 21.57 -23.84
C LYS A 489 -4.51 21.93 -24.02
N GLU A 490 -3.92 22.57 -23.03
CA GLU A 490 -2.50 22.93 -23.05
C GLU A 490 -1.62 21.71 -22.75
N LEU A 491 -2.05 20.85 -21.82
CA LEU A 491 -1.41 19.56 -21.54
C LEU A 491 -1.48 18.60 -22.73
N ASP A 492 -2.65 18.49 -23.36
CA ASP A 492 -2.88 17.65 -24.55
C ASP A 492 -1.92 17.99 -25.70
N GLN A 493 -1.65 19.29 -25.90
CA GLN A 493 -0.74 19.78 -26.93
C GLN A 493 0.73 19.36 -26.72
N ILE A 494 1.08 18.89 -25.53
CA ILE A 494 2.42 18.38 -25.15
C ILE A 494 2.34 16.86 -24.86
N GLY A 495 1.23 16.22 -25.24
CA GLY A 495 1.00 14.77 -25.13
C GLY A 495 0.55 14.29 -23.75
N PHE A 496 0.28 15.17 -22.80
CA PHE A 496 -0.29 14.80 -21.49
C PHE A 496 -1.82 14.64 -21.56
N ASN A 497 -2.27 13.83 -22.52
CA ASN A 497 -3.67 13.46 -22.65
C ASN A 497 -4.11 12.59 -21.46
N LEU A 498 -5.39 12.70 -21.10
CA LEU A 498 -6.01 11.81 -20.13
C LEU A 498 -5.90 10.37 -20.62
N VAL A 499 -5.29 9.50 -19.80
CA VAL A 499 -5.13 8.07 -20.13
C VAL A 499 -6.04 7.15 -19.31
N GLY A 500 -6.56 7.63 -18.19
CA GLY A 500 -7.39 6.84 -17.27
C GLY A 500 -7.45 7.46 -15.87
N PHE A 501 -8.42 7.02 -15.06
CA PHE A 501 -8.50 7.36 -13.63
C PHE A 501 -8.09 6.15 -12.80
N GLY A 502 -6.78 6.01 -12.55
CA GLY A 502 -6.23 4.85 -11.84
C GLY A 502 -4.72 4.95 -11.62
N CYS A 503 -4.17 3.99 -10.88
CA CYS A 503 -2.78 3.96 -10.46
C CYS A 503 -1.79 3.97 -11.64
N THR A 504 -2.14 3.34 -12.77
CA THR A 504 -1.38 3.39 -14.04
C THR A 504 0.15 3.24 -13.85
N THR A 505 0.94 4.19 -14.35
CA THR A 505 2.41 4.19 -14.26
C THR A 505 2.92 4.12 -12.82
N CYS A 506 2.21 4.66 -11.82
CA CYS A 506 2.63 4.60 -10.41
C CYS A 506 2.77 3.18 -9.87
N ILE A 507 1.93 2.25 -10.33
CA ILE A 507 1.98 0.84 -9.94
C ILE A 507 2.80 -0.03 -10.91
N GLY A 508 3.31 0.55 -11.99
CA GLY A 508 4.00 -0.16 -13.06
C GLY A 508 3.12 -0.55 -14.25
N ASN A 509 1.85 -0.16 -14.24
CA ASN A 509 0.93 -0.32 -15.38
C ASN A 509 1.16 0.78 -16.44
N SER A 510 2.43 1.01 -16.77
CA SER A 510 2.88 2.02 -17.73
C SER A 510 2.65 1.61 -19.19
N GLY A 511 2.28 0.35 -19.45
CA GLY A 511 2.10 -0.21 -20.79
C GLY A 511 3.40 -0.27 -21.60
N PRO A 512 3.37 -0.82 -22.83
CA PRO A 512 4.58 -0.95 -23.65
C PRO A 512 5.10 0.41 -24.13
N LEU A 513 6.42 0.52 -24.30
CA LEU A 513 7.02 1.56 -25.15
C LEU A 513 6.82 1.21 -26.63
N PRO A 514 6.87 2.19 -27.55
CA PRO A 514 6.92 1.91 -28.98
C PRO A 514 8.01 0.89 -29.32
N GLY A 515 7.67 -0.10 -30.15
CA GLY A 515 8.54 -1.24 -30.46
C GLY A 515 9.99 -0.87 -30.83
N PRO A 516 10.23 0.08 -31.76
CA PRO A 516 11.59 0.52 -32.09
C PRO A 516 12.38 1.13 -30.93
N ILE A 517 11.71 1.85 -30.01
CA ILE A 517 12.34 2.43 -28.82
C ILE A 517 12.73 1.31 -27.85
N SER A 518 11.78 0.44 -27.49
CA SER A 518 12.06 -0.70 -26.59
C SER A 518 13.19 -1.58 -27.15
N LYS A 519 13.14 -1.90 -28.44
CA LYS A 519 14.18 -2.68 -29.12
C LYS A 519 15.55 -1.99 -29.03
N THR A 520 15.63 -0.68 -29.30
CA THR A 520 16.90 0.06 -29.23
C THR A 520 17.48 0.07 -27.82
N ILE A 521 16.62 0.28 -26.80
CA ILE A 521 17.04 0.26 -25.40
C ILE A 521 17.62 -1.10 -25.02
N ASN A 522 16.89 -2.17 -25.33
CA ASN A 522 17.29 -3.53 -24.95
C ASN A 522 18.52 -4.02 -25.71
N ASP A 523 18.57 -3.84 -27.04
CA ASP A 523 19.69 -4.31 -27.88
C ASP A 523 21.02 -3.61 -27.57
N LYS A 524 20.96 -2.34 -27.15
CA LYS A 524 22.14 -1.54 -26.83
C LYS A 524 22.42 -1.43 -25.33
N GLY A 525 21.53 -1.98 -24.50
CA GLY A 525 21.60 -1.88 -23.05
C GLY A 525 21.61 -0.43 -22.57
N LEU A 526 20.80 0.45 -23.16
CA LEU A 526 20.70 1.84 -22.74
C LEU A 526 20.12 1.95 -21.33
N ILE A 527 20.68 2.87 -20.55
CA ILE A 527 20.10 3.27 -19.26
C ILE A 527 19.12 4.40 -19.55
N ALA A 528 17.94 4.04 -20.06
CA ALA A 528 16.85 4.98 -20.30
C ALA A 528 16.25 5.46 -18.97
N ALA A 529 15.69 6.67 -18.97
CA ALA A 529 15.12 7.30 -17.79
C ALA A 529 13.58 7.38 -17.87
N ALA A 530 12.92 7.33 -16.71
CA ALA A 530 11.54 7.77 -16.52
C ALA A 530 11.48 8.86 -15.47
N VAL A 531 10.58 9.82 -15.67
CA VAL A 531 10.26 10.87 -14.69
C VAL A 531 8.76 10.80 -14.41
N LEU A 532 8.38 10.59 -13.15
CA LEU A 532 6.98 10.42 -12.77
C LEU A 532 6.65 11.15 -11.47
N SER A 533 5.41 11.61 -11.34
CA SER A 533 4.90 12.19 -10.09
C SER A 533 4.41 11.14 -9.08
N GLY A 534 5.05 9.97 -9.09
CA GLY A 534 4.76 8.86 -8.19
C GLY A 534 5.45 8.99 -6.82
N ASN A 535 5.43 7.89 -6.07
CA ASN A 535 6.10 7.74 -4.77
C ASN A 535 7.16 6.62 -4.75
N ARG A 536 7.17 5.72 -5.75
CA ARG A 536 8.15 4.62 -5.87
C ARG A 536 8.83 4.61 -7.23
N ASN A 537 10.15 4.40 -7.19
CA ASN A 537 11.04 4.43 -8.36
C ASN A 537 12.08 3.29 -8.33
N PHE A 538 11.75 2.18 -7.68
CA PHE A 538 12.61 1.00 -7.68
C PHE A 538 12.83 0.46 -9.10
N GLU A 539 14.00 -0.14 -9.35
CA GLU A 539 14.31 -0.75 -10.64
C GLU A 539 13.27 -1.82 -11.01
N GLY A 540 12.77 -1.79 -12.25
CA GLY A 540 11.72 -2.72 -12.72
C GLY A 540 10.31 -2.42 -12.22
N ARG A 541 10.10 -1.40 -11.38
CA ARG A 541 8.76 -1.01 -10.88
C ARG A 541 7.96 -0.21 -11.91
N VAL A 542 8.58 0.72 -12.62
CA VAL A 542 7.87 1.66 -13.51
C VAL A 542 7.61 1.03 -14.88
N SER A 543 8.64 0.47 -15.50
CA SER A 543 8.58 -0.22 -16.79
C SER A 543 9.76 -1.21 -16.88
N PRO A 544 9.60 -2.36 -17.56
CA PRO A 544 10.72 -3.28 -17.81
C PRO A 544 11.82 -2.66 -18.67
N ASP A 545 11.50 -1.65 -19.51
CA ASP A 545 12.46 -0.99 -20.39
C ASP A 545 13.28 0.11 -19.67
N VAL A 546 12.96 0.47 -18.43
CA VAL A 546 13.53 1.64 -17.75
C VAL A 546 14.24 1.26 -16.45
N GLN A 547 15.55 1.53 -16.41
CA GLN A 547 16.39 1.25 -15.25
C GLN A 547 16.65 2.46 -14.34
N ALA A 548 16.49 3.69 -14.85
CA ALA A 548 16.63 4.92 -14.07
C ALA A 548 15.29 5.63 -13.91
N ASN A 549 14.79 5.75 -12.70
CA ASN A 549 13.45 6.29 -12.43
C ASN A 549 13.54 7.44 -11.43
N TYR A 550 12.93 8.57 -11.75
CA TYR A 550 12.96 9.76 -10.92
C TYR A 550 11.56 10.21 -10.52
N LEU A 551 11.38 10.43 -9.21
CA LEU A 551 10.19 11.05 -8.66
C LEU A 551 10.33 12.57 -8.74
N ALA A 552 9.34 13.25 -9.28
CA ALA A 552 9.36 14.70 -9.47
C ALA A 552 7.97 15.32 -9.34
N SER A 553 7.89 16.62 -9.11
CA SER A 553 6.60 17.33 -9.16
C SER A 553 5.99 17.27 -10.56
N PRO A 554 4.66 17.26 -10.71
CA PRO A 554 4.00 17.31 -12.02
C PRO A 554 4.53 18.39 -13.00
N PRO A 555 4.84 19.63 -12.58
CA PRO A 555 5.48 20.61 -13.47
C PRO A 555 6.89 20.18 -13.93
N LEU A 556 7.69 19.54 -13.06
CA LEU A 556 9.00 19.00 -13.43
C LEU A 556 8.89 17.77 -14.35
N VAL A 557 7.82 16.97 -14.25
CA VAL A 557 7.53 15.91 -15.21
C VAL A 557 7.34 16.50 -16.61
N VAL A 558 6.53 17.58 -16.72
CA VAL A 558 6.35 18.30 -17.99
C VAL A 558 7.68 18.88 -18.49
N ALA A 559 8.46 19.53 -17.61
CA ALA A 559 9.77 20.09 -17.98
C ALA A 559 10.74 19.03 -18.54
N HIS A 560 10.78 17.84 -17.93
CA HIS A 560 11.62 16.74 -18.41
C HIS A 560 11.09 16.08 -19.68
N ALA A 561 9.78 16.13 -19.94
CA ALA A 561 9.23 15.72 -21.24
C ALA A 561 9.65 16.68 -22.37
N LEU A 562 9.72 17.98 -22.08
CA LEU A 562 10.20 19.01 -23.02
C LEU A 562 11.70 18.88 -23.29
N ALA A 563 12.51 18.71 -22.23
CA ALA A 563 13.95 18.52 -22.35
C ALA A 563 14.30 17.15 -22.99
N GLY A 564 13.55 16.10 -22.64
CA GLY A 564 13.71 14.73 -23.11
C GLY A 564 14.88 13.97 -22.50
N THR A 565 15.51 14.49 -21.44
CA THR A 565 16.68 13.89 -20.79
C THR A 565 16.80 14.31 -19.32
N VAL A 566 17.46 13.48 -18.49
CA VAL A 566 17.92 13.84 -17.13
C VAL A 566 19.40 14.26 -17.10
N THR A 567 20.07 14.28 -18.25
CA THR A 567 21.50 14.63 -18.35
C THR A 567 21.77 16.13 -18.48
N LYS A 568 20.73 16.95 -18.34
CA LYS A 568 20.75 18.40 -18.54
C LYS A 568 20.40 19.13 -17.25
N ASP A 569 21.18 20.13 -16.88
CA ASP A 569 20.86 20.99 -15.74
C ASP A 569 19.77 21.97 -16.16
N LEU A 570 18.50 21.67 -15.81
CA LEU A 570 17.36 22.49 -16.20
C LEU A 570 17.32 23.86 -15.48
N THR A 571 18.18 24.08 -14.48
CA THR A 571 18.28 25.37 -13.78
C THR A 571 19.10 26.40 -14.56
N THR A 572 20.06 25.94 -15.37
CA THR A 572 20.99 26.80 -16.11
C THR A 572 20.96 26.60 -17.63
N GLU A 573 20.49 25.46 -18.11
CA GLU A 573 20.45 25.14 -19.54
C GLU A 573 19.02 25.21 -20.11
N PRO A 574 18.84 25.54 -21.40
CA PRO A 574 17.51 25.76 -21.98
C PRO A 574 16.74 24.45 -22.22
N LEU A 575 15.42 24.43 -22.03
CA LEU A 575 14.58 23.26 -22.35
C LEU A 575 14.57 22.95 -23.86
N GLY A 576 14.62 23.99 -24.67
CA GLY A 576 14.65 23.92 -26.12
C GLY A 576 14.72 25.31 -26.75
N GLU A 577 14.57 25.36 -28.07
CA GLU A 577 14.46 26.60 -28.83
C GLU A 577 12.98 26.92 -29.05
N GLY A 578 12.60 28.18 -28.78
CA GLY A 578 11.27 28.67 -29.05
C GLY A 578 11.01 28.89 -30.54
N SER A 579 9.75 29.15 -30.88
CA SER A 579 9.31 29.50 -32.24
C SER A 579 9.99 30.75 -32.83
N ASP A 580 10.59 31.59 -31.97
CA ASP A 580 11.39 32.77 -32.34
C ASP A 580 12.89 32.47 -32.49
N GLY A 581 13.29 31.20 -32.39
CA GLY A 581 14.69 30.74 -32.47
C GLY A 581 15.52 31.04 -31.22
N LYS A 582 14.93 31.53 -30.12
CA LYS A 582 15.65 31.83 -28.88
C LYS A 582 15.64 30.65 -27.92
N PRO A 583 16.69 30.47 -27.10
CA PRO A 583 16.68 29.49 -26.03
C PRO A 583 15.60 29.83 -24.99
N VAL A 584 14.80 28.84 -24.60
CA VAL A 584 13.77 28.95 -23.55
C VAL A 584 14.22 28.19 -22.32
N TYR A 585 14.38 28.87 -21.20
CA TYR A 585 14.80 28.28 -19.92
C TYR A 585 13.60 27.92 -19.06
N LEU A 586 13.79 27.02 -18.08
CA LEU A 586 12.72 26.61 -17.17
C LEU A 586 12.09 27.82 -16.45
N LYS A 587 12.92 28.74 -15.97
CA LYS A 587 12.49 29.99 -15.31
C LYS A 587 11.61 30.90 -16.18
N ASP A 588 11.70 30.79 -17.51
CA ASP A 588 10.95 31.65 -18.43
C ASP A 588 9.48 31.20 -18.59
N ILE A 589 9.19 29.95 -18.21
CA ILE A 589 7.87 29.33 -18.35
C ILE A 589 7.28 28.81 -17.03
N TRP A 590 8.06 28.85 -15.94
CA TRP A 590 7.60 28.43 -14.63
C TRP A 590 6.50 29.37 -14.10
N PRO A 591 5.32 28.85 -13.70
CA PRO A 591 4.24 29.68 -13.18
C PRO A 591 4.55 30.21 -11.79
N THR A 592 4.03 31.40 -11.47
CA THR A 592 4.13 31.96 -10.12
C THR A 592 3.11 31.33 -9.17
N ALA A 593 3.39 31.31 -7.87
CA ALA A 593 2.47 30.82 -6.85
C ALA A 593 1.15 31.60 -6.84
N ALA A 594 1.21 32.92 -7.09
CA ALA A 594 0.02 33.77 -7.18
C ALA A 594 -0.88 33.37 -8.36
N GLU A 595 -0.29 33.08 -9.53
CA GLU A 595 -1.06 32.63 -10.70
C GLU A 595 -1.70 31.26 -10.47
N ILE A 596 -0.96 30.33 -9.86
CA ILE A 596 -1.50 29.01 -9.49
C ILE A 596 -2.71 29.17 -8.57
N GLN A 597 -2.58 29.99 -7.52
CA GLN A 597 -3.63 30.20 -6.53
C GLN A 597 -4.90 30.81 -7.14
N GLU A 598 -4.77 31.78 -8.06
CA GLU A 598 -5.92 32.36 -8.78
C GLU A 598 -6.69 31.29 -9.56
N PHE A 599 -5.99 30.39 -10.23
CA PHE A 599 -6.61 29.28 -10.96
C PHE A 599 -7.29 28.28 -10.02
N ILE A 600 -6.71 27.98 -8.86
CA ILE A 600 -7.34 27.11 -7.86
C ILE A 600 -8.64 27.72 -7.36
N GLU A 601 -8.61 28.96 -6.87
CA GLU A 601 -9.77 29.65 -6.29
C GLU A 601 -10.94 29.73 -7.27
N LYS A 602 -10.65 29.92 -8.56
CA LYS A 602 -11.66 30.03 -9.60
C LYS A 602 -12.25 28.69 -10.06
N ASN A 603 -11.48 27.60 -10.01
CA ASN A 603 -11.85 26.35 -10.70
C ASN A 603 -12.09 25.16 -9.76
N VAL A 604 -11.54 25.17 -8.55
CA VAL A 604 -11.66 24.10 -7.56
C VAL A 604 -12.72 24.50 -6.52
N THR A 605 -13.98 24.15 -6.76
CA THR A 605 -15.11 24.63 -5.96
C THR A 605 -15.92 23.50 -5.33
N ARG A 606 -16.68 23.82 -4.27
CA ARG A 606 -17.55 22.86 -3.57
C ARG A 606 -18.59 22.20 -4.47
N GLU A 607 -19.17 22.97 -5.38
CA GLU A 607 -20.19 22.49 -6.32
C GLU A 607 -19.61 21.44 -7.27
N LEU A 608 -18.33 21.59 -7.63
CA LEU A 608 -17.63 20.61 -8.46
C LEU A 608 -17.52 19.26 -7.73
N PHE A 609 -17.04 19.26 -6.49
CA PHE A 609 -16.93 18.04 -5.69
C PHE A 609 -18.30 17.38 -5.49
N ALA A 610 -19.29 18.16 -5.04
CA ALA A 610 -20.65 17.67 -4.81
C ALA A 610 -21.23 17.00 -6.06
N ARG A 611 -21.07 17.62 -7.23
CA ARG A 611 -21.57 17.07 -8.51
C ARG A 611 -20.83 15.81 -8.94
N LYS A 612 -19.49 15.77 -8.85
CA LYS A 612 -18.71 14.62 -9.31
C LYS A 612 -18.84 13.40 -8.40
N TYR A 613 -19.01 13.62 -7.09
CA TYR A 613 -19.15 12.54 -6.13
C TYR A 613 -20.61 12.09 -5.90
N ALA A 614 -21.61 12.82 -6.39
CA ALA A 614 -23.02 12.42 -6.28
C ALA A 614 -23.30 11.01 -6.85
N ASP A 615 -22.61 10.63 -7.93
CA ASP A 615 -22.77 9.35 -8.63
C ASP A 615 -21.55 8.41 -8.44
N VAL A 616 -20.74 8.61 -7.39
CA VAL A 616 -19.44 7.89 -7.17
C VAL A 616 -19.56 6.37 -7.22
N PHE A 617 -20.69 5.79 -6.80
CA PHE A 617 -20.91 4.33 -6.79
C PHE A 617 -21.64 3.79 -8.04
N LYS A 618 -22.09 4.68 -8.94
CA LYS A 618 -22.90 4.31 -10.11
C LYS A 618 -22.05 3.72 -11.23
N GLY A 619 -20.83 4.22 -11.40
CA GLY A 619 -19.90 3.80 -12.45
C GLY A 619 -20.31 4.25 -13.85
N ASP A 620 -19.40 4.03 -14.80
CA ASP A 620 -19.61 4.35 -16.21
C ASP A 620 -20.63 3.41 -16.90
N ALA A 621 -20.84 3.62 -18.21
CA ALA A 621 -21.75 2.80 -19.00
C ALA A 621 -21.28 1.34 -19.17
N TYR A 622 -19.99 1.06 -19.06
CA TYR A 622 -19.45 -0.31 -19.12
C TYR A 622 -19.73 -1.04 -17.81
N TRP A 623 -19.43 -0.43 -16.66
CA TRP A 623 -19.72 -0.98 -15.33
C TRP A 623 -21.20 -1.31 -15.17
N GLN A 624 -22.09 -0.40 -15.59
CA GLN A 624 -23.53 -0.60 -15.50
C GLN A 624 -23.99 -1.83 -16.32
N LYS A 625 -23.34 -2.13 -17.45
CA LYS A 625 -23.62 -3.30 -18.30
C LYS A 625 -23.09 -4.62 -17.75
N VAL A 626 -22.12 -4.61 -16.83
CA VAL A 626 -21.59 -5.83 -16.21
C VAL A 626 -22.74 -6.57 -15.51
N LYS A 627 -23.02 -7.80 -15.92
CA LYS A 627 -24.04 -8.66 -15.30
C LYS A 627 -23.38 -9.49 -14.20
N ALA A 628 -23.78 -9.28 -12.96
CA ALA A 628 -23.38 -10.11 -11.83
C ALA A 628 -24.43 -11.18 -11.53
N PRO A 629 -24.04 -12.40 -11.12
CA PRO A 629 -24.99 -13.38 -10.62
C PRO A 629 -25.69 -12.86 -9.36
N ALA A 630 -26.92 -13.30 -9.10
CA ALA A 630 -27.61 -13.05 -7.85
C ALA A 630 -27.44 -14.24 -6.89
N GLY A 631 -27.40 -13.99 -5.59
CA GLY A 631 -27.35 -15.03 -4.57
C GLY A 631 -26.51 -14.67 -3.36
N GLN A 632 -26.81 -15.28 -2.22
CA GLN A 632 -26.04 -15.13 -0.99
C GLN A 632 -24.66 -15.81 -1.10
N THR A 633 -24.58 -16.97 -1.76
CA THR A 633 -23.31 -17.65 -2.08
C THR A 633 -22.91 -17.35 -3.53
N TYR A 634 -21.61 -17.35 -3.81
CA TYR A 634 -21.12 -17.14 -5.18
C TYR A 634 -21.30 -18.41 -6.01
N ALA A 635 -21.71 -18.25 -7.27
CA ALA A 635 -21.78 -19.35 -8.23
C ALA A 635 -20.41 -19.50 -8.89
N TRP A 636 -19.54 -20.32 -8.30
CA TRP A 636 -18.21 -20.59 -8.84
C TRP A 636 -18.28 -21.20 -10.24
N ASP A 637 -17.38 -20.77 -11.11
CA ASP A 637 -17.21 -21.31 -12.46
C ASP A 637 -15.91 -22.12 -12.49
N ASP A 638 -16.02 -23.44 -12.70
CA ASP A 638 -14.86 -24.35 -12.74
C ASP A 638 -13.92 -24.07 -13.93
N HIS A 639 -14.39 -23.35 -14.95
CA HIS A 639 -13.58 -22.89 -16.07
C HIS A 639 -12.90 -21.54 -15.83
N SER A 640 -13.22 -20.87 -14.72
CA SER A 640 -12.60 -19.60 -14.36
C SER A 640 -11.09 -19.73 -14.20
N THR A 641 -10.37 -18.78 -14.79
CA THR A 641 -8.93 -18.60 -14.56
C THR A 641 -8.62 -17.36 -13.70
N TYR A 642 -9.63 -16.66 -13.16
CA TYR A 642 -9.46 -15.46 -12.32
C TYR A 642 -10.02 -15.61 -10.89
N VAL A 643 -11.11 -16.34 -10.71
CA VAL A 643 -11.86 -16.47 -9.45
C VAL A 643 -12.22 -17.93 -9.19
N GLN A 644 -11.58 -18.55 -8.19
CA GLN A 644 -11.84 -19.94 -7.82
C GLN A 644 -12.03 -20.09 -6.31
N ASN A 645 -12.86 -21.06 -5.91
CA ASN A 645 -13.10 -21.35 -4.51
C ASN A 645 -11.82 -21.92 -3.86
N PRO A 646 -11.18 -21.24 -2.91
CA PRO A 646 -9.99 -21.76 -2.26
C PRO A 646 -10.32 -22.93 -1.33
N PRO A 647 -9.40 -23.88 -1.12
CA PRO A 647 -9.67 -25.11 -0.36
C PRO A 647 -9.66 -24.91 1.17
N TYR A 648 -9.63 -23.67 1.68
CA TYR A 648 -9.39 -23.35 3.09
C TYR A 648 -10.40 -23.98 4.07
N PHE A 649 -11.64 -24.17 3.63
CA PHE A 649 -12.75 -24.67 4.45
C PHE A 649 -13.19 -26.08 4.06
N ALA A 650 -12.53 -26.71 3.09
CA ALA A 650 -12.88 -28.05 2.63
C ALA A 650 -12.71 -29.07 3.77
N GLY A 651 -13.78 -29.79 4.11
CA GLY A 651 -13.77 -30.81 5.18
C GLY A 651 -13.65 -30.24 6.59
N MET A 652 -13.86 -28.93 6.78
CA MET A 652 -13.78 -28.29 8.10
C MET A 652 -14.87 -28.80 9.04
N ALA A 653 -14.50 -29.10 10.29
CA ALA A 653 -15.42 -29.50 11.36
C ALA A 653 -15.82 -28.30 12.26
N ARG A 654 -16.99 -28.42 12.91
CA ARG A 654 -17.53 -27.41 13.85
C ARG A 654 -16.64 -27.17 15.07
N SER A 655 -15.99 -28.21 15.59
CA SER A 655 -14.98 -28.08 16.63
C SER A 655 -13.59 -28.14 16.01
N PHE A 656 -12.64 -27.34 16.52
CA PHE A 656 -11.25 -27.49 16.12
C PHE A 656 -10.69 -28.83 16.62
N GLY A 657 -9.89 -29.49 15.77
CA GLY A 657 -9.21 -30.74 16.13
C GLY A 657 -8.01 -30.49 17.05
N LYS A 658 -7.29 -31.56 17.42
CA LYS A 658 -6.01 -31.40 18.14
C LYS A 658 -4.96 -30.81 17.20
N ILE A 659 -4.18 -29.86 17.71
CA ILE A 659 -2.98 -29.38 17.02
C ILE A 659 -1.96 -30.51 17.05
N GLY A 660 -1.57 -30.98 15.87
CA GLY A 660 -0.55 -32.03 15.75
C GLY A 660 0.85 -31.43 15.71
N ASP A 661 1.77 -32.08 16.43
CA ASP A 661 3.21 -31.85 16.33
C ASP A 661 3.71 -31.93 14.88
N ILE A 662 4.83 -31.26 14.60
CA ILE A 662 5.51 -31.38 13.31
C ILE A 662 6.48 -32.55 13.43
N LYS A 663 6.25 -33.62 12.66
CA LYS A 663 7.07 -34.85 12.70
C LYS A 663 7.63 -35.14 11.32
N GLY A 664 8.94 -35.39 11.24
CA GLY A 664 9.61 -35.78 10.00
C GLY A 664 9.47 -34.77 8.86
N ALA A 665 9.37 -33.47 9.16
CA ALA A 665 9.18 -32.46 8.14
C ALA A 665 10.43 -32.27 7.27
N ARG A 666 10.22 -32.00 5.98
CA ARG A 666 11.29 -31.70 5.02
C ARG A 666 11.48 -30.21 4.86
N VAL A 667 12.71 -29.81 4.56
CA VAL A 667 13.06 -28.42 4.25
C VAL A 667 12.66 -28.12 2.81
N LEU A 668 11.73 -27.17 2.61
CA LEU A 668 11.32 -26.74 1.26
C LEU A 668 12.26 -25.68 0.68
N GLY A 669 12.84 -24.83 1.54
CA GLY A 669 13.75 -23.77 1.15
C GLY A 669 14.66 -23.29 2.29
N LEU A 670 15.91 -22.99 1.93
CA LEU A 670 16.89 -22.29 2.77
C LEU A 670 17.11 -20.89 2.18
N PHE A 671 16.53 -19.87 2.81
CA PHE A 671 16.62 -18.51 2.30
C PHE A 671 17.53 -17.63 3.15
N GLY A 672 18.20 -16.68 2.51
CA GLY A 672 19.04 -15.69 3.19
C GLY A 672 18.25 -14.59 3.90
N ASP A 673 18.92 -13.46 4.12
CA ASP A 673 18.33 -12.27 4.73
C ASP A 673 17.43 -11.51 3.75
N LYS A 674 16.53 -10.69 4.30
CA LYS A 674 15.72 -9.69 3.58
C LYS A 674 14.90 -10.28 2.43
N ILE A 675 14.37 -11.48 2.64
CA ILE A 675 13.41 -12.07 1.71
C ILE A 675 12.12 -11.26 1.79
N THR A 676 11.83 -10.54 0.71
CA THR A 676 10.63 -9.72 0.64
C THR A 676 9.39 -10.53 0.33
N THR A 677 8.21 -10.00 0.64
CA THR A 677 6.94 -10.58 0.16
C THR A 677 6.83 -10.62 -1.36
N ASP A 678 7.60 -9.80 -2.09
CA ASP A 678 7.77 -9.89 -3.55
C ASP A 678 8.52 -11.17 -3.98
N HIS A 679 9.50 -11.61 -3.20
CA HIS A 679 10.17 -12.90 -3.42
C HIS A 679 9.22 -14.08 -3.13
N ILE A 680 8.43 -13.98 -2.05
CA ILE A 680 7.51 -15.03 -1.61
C ILE A 680 6.27 -15.12 -2.53
N SER A 681 5.68 -13.99 -2.91
CA SER A 681 4.48 -13.92 -3.74
C SER A 681 4.61 -12.78 -4.76
N PRO A 682 5.20 -13.03 -5.94
CA PRO A 682 5.37 -12.01 -6.97
C PRO A 682 4.00 -11.52 -7.49
N ALA A 683 3.94 -10.25 -7.92
CA ALA A 683 2.71 -9.65 -8.45
C ALA A 683 2.78 -9.31 -9.94
N GLY A 684 3.98 -9.29 -10.53
CA GLY A 684 4.21 -8.89 -11.92
C GLY A 684 3.88 -9.99 -12.95
N SER A 685 4.49 -9.87 -14.13
CA SER A 685 4.23 -10.75 -15.28
C SER A 685 4.48 -12.23 -15.01
N ILE A 686 3.65 -13.08 -15.61
CA ILE A 686 3.75 -14.53 -15.52
C ILE A 686 4.58 -15.04 -16.70
N LYS A 687 5.67 -15.78 -16.44
CA LYS A 687 6.49 -16.39 -17.49
C LYS A 687 5.79 -17.64 -18.05
N ALA A 688 5.76 -17.80 -19.38
CA ALA A 688 5.19 -18.99 -20.02
C ALA A 688 5.78 -20.32 -19.54
N ALA A 689 7.09 -20.36 -19.30
CA ALA A 689 7.77 -21.56 -18.81
C ALA A 689 7.54 -21.85 -17.30
N SER A 690 6.94 -20.92 -16.54
CA SER A 690 6.67 -21.12 -15.11
C SER A 690 5.51 -22.08 -14.88
N PRO A 691 5.38 -22.70 -13.69
CA PRO A 691 4.24 -23.56 -13.37
C PRO A 691 2.88 -22.88 -13.61
N ALA A 692 2.76 -21.60 -13.23
CA ALA A 692 1.55 -20.81 -13.47
C ALA A 692 1.27 -20.58 -14.96
N GLY A 693 2.31 -20.30 -15.75
CA GLY A 693 2.19 -20.12 -17.20
C GLY A 693 1.76 -21.41 -17.92
N LYS A 694 2.29 -22.55 -17.50
CA LYS A 694 1.87 -23.88 -17.98
C LYS A 694 0.40 -24.14 -17.66
N TYR A 695 -0.01 -23.94 -16.40
CA TYR A 695 -1.40 -24.07 -15.97
C TYR A 695 -2.35 -23.22 -16.83
N LEU A 696 -2.04 -21.93 -17.01
CA LEU A 696 -2.86 -21.02 -17.82
C LEU A 696 -2.95 -21.49 -19.29
N THR A 697 -1.84 -21.94 -19.88
CA THR A 697 -1.82 -22.46 -21.26
C THR A 697 -2.66 -23.73 -21.40
N GLU A 698 -2.55 -24.65 -20.43
CA GLU A 698 -3.34 -25.89 -20.38
C GLU A 698 -4.85 -25.61 -20.22
N HIS A 699 -5.22 -24.46 -19.65
CA HIS A 699 -6.60 -23.98 -19.53
C HIS A 699 -7.00 -23.02 -20.66
N GLY A 700 -6.25 -23.00 -21.77
CA GLY A 700 -6.61 -22.27 -22.99
C GLY A 700 -6.35 -20.77 -22.98
N VAL A 701 -5.60 -20.25 -22.01
CA VAL A 701 -5.23 -18.82 -21.94
C VAL A 701 -3.97 -18.58 -22.78
N GLY A 702 -4.04 -17.65 -23.74
CA GLY A 702 -2.89 -17.23 -24.54
C GLY A 702 -1.85 -16.46 -23.70
N VAL A 703 -0.57 -16.50 -24.10
CA VAL A 703 0.52 -15.81 -23.37
C VAL A 703 0.27 -14.29 -23.24
N ALA A 704 -0.32 -13.67 -24.26
CA ALA A 704 -0.70 -12.25 -24.23
C ALA A 704 -1.77 -11.95 -23.16
N ASP A 705 -2.56 -12.95 -22.78
CA ASP A 705 -3.71 -12.85 -21.87
C ASP A 705 -3.41 -13.42 -20.48
N PHE A 706 -2.18 -13.86 -20.21
CA PHE A 706 -1.78 -14.29 -18.87
C PHE A 706 -2.02 -13.20 -17.83
N ASN A 707 -1.96 -11.93 -18.26
CA ASN A 707 -2.03 -10.78 -17.37
C ASN A 707 -0.88 -10.86 -16.33
N GLN A 708 -1.10 -10.39 -15.11
CA GLN A 708 -0.10 -10.39 -14.05
C GLN A 708 -0.55 -11.22 -12.85
N TYR A 709 0.37 -11.74 -12.04
CA TYR A 709 0.02 -12.45 -10.79
C TYR A 709 -0.92 -11.63 -9.91
N GLY A 710 -0.75 -10.30 -9.83
CA GLY A 710 -1.63 -9.42 -9.07
C GLY A 710 -3.11 -9.49 -9.48
N THR A 711 -3.39 -9.61 -10.77
CA THR A 711 -4.75 -9.76 -11.31
C THR A 711 -5.33 -11.16 -11.10
N ARG A 712 -4.48 -12.16 -10.89
CA ARG A 712 -4.84 -13.57 -10.71
C ARG A 712 -5.05 -13.97 -9.24
N ARG A 713 -5.06 -12.99 -8.32
CA ARG A 713 -5.17 -13.23 -6.87
C ARG A 713 -6.48 -13.86 -6.40
N GLY A 714 -7.53 -13.85 -7.20
CA GLY A 714 -8.75 -14.59 -6.92
C GLY A 714 -8.67 -16.09 -7.24
N ASN A 715 -7.59 -16.55 -7.90
CA ASN A 715 -7.42 -17.94 -8.31
C ASN A 715 -6.25 -18.57 -7.54
N HIS A 716 -6.57 -19.50 -6.65
CA HIS A 716 -5.57 -20.15 -5.81
C HIS A 716 -4.61 -21.07 -6.58
N GLU A 717 -5.05 -21.71 -7.66
CA GLU A 717 -4.19 -22.56 -8.50
C GLU A 717 -3.04 -21.75 -9.12
N VAL A 718 -3.34 -20.56 -9.64
CA VAL A 718 -2.33 -19.66 -10.21
C VAL A 718 -1.39 -19.13 -9.13
N MET A 719 -1.94 -18.67 -8.00
CA MET A 719 -1.14 -18.03 -6.96
C MET A 719 -0.27 -19.01 -6.16
N MET A 720 -0.74 -20.24 -5.93
CA MET A 720 0.08 -21.32 -5.36
C MET A 720 1.30 -21.60 -6.25
N ARG A 721 1.10 -21.70 -7.56
CA ARG A 721 2.17 -21.88 -8.55
C ARG A 721 3.12 -20.68 -8.65
N GLY A 722 2.63 -19.48 -8.32
CA GLY A 722 3.44 -18.28 -8.22
C GLY A 722 4.22 -18.15 -6.90
N THR A 723 3.90 -18.95 -5.89
CA THR A 723 4.53 -18.82 -4.56
C THR A 723 5.99 -19.27 -4.63
N PHE A 724 6.89 -18.40 -4.16
CA PHE A 724 8.34 -18.48 -4.31
C PHE A 724 8.83 -18.56 -5.76
N ALA A 725 8.02 -18.19 -6.76
CA ALA A 725 8.39 -18.24 -8.19
C ALA A 725 9.17 -17.01 -8.68
N ASN A 726 9.53 -16.08 -7.79
CA ASN A 726 10.25 -14.88 -8.17
C ASN A 726 11.62 -15.24 -8.77
N ILE A 727 11.99 -14.58 -9.86
CA ILE A 727 13.22 -14.88 -10.60
C ILE A 727 14.50 -14.46 -9.85
N ARG A 728 14.37 -13.65 -8.78
CA ARG A 728 15.46 -13.14 -7.95
C ARG A 728 15.54 -13.80 -6.57
N ILE A 729 14.57 -14.63 -6.17
CA ILE A 729 14.69 -15.35 -4.90
C ILE A 729 15.90 -16.28 -4.96
N ARG A 730 16.68 -16.35 -3.88
CA ARG A 730 17.87 -17.21 -3.80
C ARG A 730 17.65 -18.32 -2.80
N ASN A 731 17.68 -19.56 -3.28
CA ASN A 731 17.60 -20.75 -2.43
C ASN A 731 18.97 -21.40 -2.26
N HIS A 732 19.45 -21.48 -1.02
CA HIS A 732 20.77 -22.02 -0.63
C HIS A 732 20.84 -23.55 -0.61
N MET A 733 19.71 -24.24 -0.79
CA MET A 733 19.73 -25.70 -1.05
C MET A 733 20.43 -26.04 -2.37
N LEU A 734 20.52 -25.08 -3.30
CA LEU A 734 21.10 -25.25 -4.64
C LEU A 734 22.55 -24.77 -4.73
N GLY A 735 23.26 -24.74 -3.59
CA GLY A 735 24.68 -24.40 -3.50
C GLY A 735 24.96 -23.27 -2.52
N GLU A 736 26.24 -23.10 -2.17
CA GLU A 736 26.72 -22.21 -1.11
C GLU A 736 26.22 -20.75 -1.26
N ASN A 737 26.25 -20.22 -2.48
CA ASN A 737 25.80 -18.86 -2.79
C ASN A 737 24.30 -18.74 -3.10
N GLY A 738 23.58 -19.86 -3.03
CA GLY A 738 22.23 -20.04 -3.50
C GLY A 738 22.08 -19.85 -5.02
N ARG A 739 20.97 -20.33 -5.56
CA ARG A 739 20.60 -20.11 -6.96
C ARG A 739 19.44 -19.13 -7.06
N GLU A 740 19.55 -18.15 -7.97
CA GLU A 740 18.43 -17.26 -8.32
C GLU A 740 17.33 -18.01 -9.07
N GLY A 741 16.09 -17.74 -8.67
CA GLY A 741 14.87 -18.30 -9.23
C GLY A 741 14.12 -19.20 -8.25
N GLY A 742 12.85 -19.44 -8.56
CA GLY A 742 11.95 -20.26 -7.73
C GLY A 742 12.18 -21.76 -7.83
N TYR A 743 13.41 -22.20 -7.55
CA TYR A 743 13.87 -23.58 -7.65
C TYR A 743 14.20 -24.17 -6.27
N THR A 744 14.06 -25.48 -6.14
CA THR A 744 14.49 -26.25 -4.97
C THR A 744 14.85 -27.69 -5.37
N ILE A 745 15.24 -28.50 -4.39
CA ILE A 745 15.53 -29.92 -4.57
C ILE A 745 14.46 -30.74 -3.86
N HIS A 746 13.80 -31.64 -4.58
CA HIS A 746 12.97 -32.66 -3.95
C HIS A 746 13.86 -33.78 -3.40
N TYR A 747 14.18 -33.71 -2.10
CA TYR A 747 15.28 -34.48 -1.51
C TYR A 747 15.17 -36.01 -1.60
N PRO A 748 13.96 -36.65 -1.54
CA PRO A 748 13.82 -38.08 -1.82
C PRO A 748 14.31 -38.47 -3.22
N SER A 749 13.90 -37.72 -4.25
CA SER A 749 14.28 -37.98 -5.66
C SER A 749 15.63 -37.43 -6.07
N LYS A 750 16.14 -36.41 -5.35
CA LYS A 750 17.31 -35.58 -5.71
C LYS A 750 17.12 -34.72 -6.97
N GLU A 751 15.92 -34.65 -7.51
CA GLU A 751 15.64 -33.83 -8.68
C GLU A 751 15.52 -32.35 -8.31
N GLU A 752 16.16 -31.50 -9.11
CA GLU A 752 15.91 -30.06 -9.09
C GLU A 752 14.61 -29.77 -9.84
N MET A 753 13.73 -28.99 -9.22
CA MET A 753 12.46 -28.60 -9.81
C MET A 753 12.00 -27.24 -9.27
N SER A 754 10.83 -26.76 -9.70
CA SER A 754 10.25 -25.56 -9.11
C SER A 754 9.82 -25.82 -7.66
N ILE A 755 9.78 -24.77 -6.83
CA ILE A 755 9.31 -24.90 -5.44
C ILE A 755 7.88 -25.44 -5.37
N TYR A 756 7.02 -25.01 -6.30
CA TYR A 756 5.65 -25.53 -6.42
C TYR A 756 5.63 -27.03 -6.70
N ASP A 757 6.40 -27.49 -7.70
CA ASP A 757 6.41 -28.91 -8.08
C ASP A 757 6.92 -29.79 -6.92
N ALA A 758 8.00 -29.37 -6.25
CA ALA A 758 8.54 -30.08 -5.09
C ALA A 758 7.53 -30.15 -3.93
N ALA A 759 6.83 -29.05 -3.66
CA ALA A 759 5.78 -29.02 -2.64
C ALA A 759 4.62 -29.97 -2.97
N MET A 760 4.24 -30.09 -4.25
CA MET A 760 3.21 -31.02 -4.67
C MET A 760 3.67 -32.49 -4.59
N GLU A 761 4.93 -32.81 -4.86
CA GLU A 761 5.48 -34.16 -4.60
C GLU A 761 5.43 -34.51 -3.12
N TYR A 762 5.93 -33.64 -2.24
CA TYR A 762 5.84 -33.87 -0.78
C TYR A 762 4.41 -34.00 -0.27
N LYS A 763 3.46 -33.26 -0.87
CA LYS A 763 2.04 -33.39 -0.56
C LYS A 763 1.50 -34.78 -0.91
N LYS A 764 1.91 -35.37 -2.05
CA LYS A 764 1.57 -36.77 -2.42
C LYS A 764 2.18 -37.78 -1.45
N GLU A 765 3.38 -37.51 -0.95
CA GLU A 765 4.09 -38.35 0.03
C GLU A 765 3.52 -38.23 1.45
N GLY A 766 2.66 -37.24 1.73
CA GLY A 766 2.12 -36.98 3.07
C GLY A 766 3.15 -36.40 4.04
N VAL A 767 4.19 -35.73 3.52
CA VAL A 767 5.31 -35.20 4.32
C VAL A 767 5.09 -33.71 4.62
N PRO A 768 5.12 -33.28 5.90
CA PRO A 768 5.01 -31.87 6.23
C PRO A 768 6.26 -31.07 5.81
N LEU A 769 6.11 -29.77 5.57
CA LEU A 769 7.20 -28.92 5.13
C LEU A 769 7.54 -27.82 6.13
N VAL A 770 8.81 -27.43 6.17
CA VAL A 770 9.31 -26.24 6.88
C VAL A 770 10.20 -25.39 5.99
N ILE A 771 10.29 -24.10 6.30
CA ILE A 771 11.20 -23.15 5.65
C ILE A 771 12.17 -22.61 6.70
N PHE A 772 13.44 -22.45 6.31
CA PHE A 772 14.40 -21.66 7.08
C PHE A 772 14.75 -20.36 6.37
N ALA A 773 14.90 -19.29 7.14
CA ALA A 773 15.24 -17.96 6.61
C ALA A 773 16.23 -17.19 7.50
N GLY A 774 16.85 -16.17 6.93
CA GLY A 774 17.70 -15.24 7.65
C GLY A 774 16.92 -14.16 8.41
N VAL A 775 17.49 -12.96 8.47
CA VAL A 775 16.96 -11.77 9.13
C VAL A 775 15.92 -11.07 8.24
N GLU A 776 14.88 -10.49 8.83
CA GLU A 776 13.81 -9.72 8.15
C GLU A 776 13.05 -10.55 7.09
N TYR A 777 12.70 -11.79 7.41
CA TYR A 777 11.87 -12.61 6.52
C TYR A 777 10.46 -12.00 6.38
N GLY A 778 10.03 -11.79 5.13
CA GLY A 778 8.74 -11.20 4.80
C GLY A 778 8.72 -9.67 4.72
N ASN A 779 9.85 -9.00 4.53
CA ASN A 779 9.90 -7.54 4.43
C ASN A 779 9.12 -7.01 3.18
N GLY A 780 8.53 -5.82 3.26
CA GLY A 780 7.98 -5.11 2.10
C GLY A 780 6.46 -5.05 2.07
N SER A 781 5.86 -5.22 0.88
CA SER A 781 4.42 -5.01 0.68
C SER A 781 3.58 -6.00 1.49
N SER A 782 2.41 -5.57 1.95
CA SER A 782 1.50 -6.37 2.78
C SER A 782 0.67 -7.38 1.96
N ARG A 783 1.34 -8.40 1.40
CA ARG A 783 0.71 -9.42 0.54
C ARG A 783 0.27 -10.63 1.35
N ASP A 784 -1.04 -10.83 1.44
CA ASP A 784 -1.68 -12.00 2.07
C ASP A 784 -1.27 -13.33 1.42
N TRP A 785 -1.12 -13.34 0.09
CA TRP A 785 -0.69 -14.50 -0.68
C TRP A 785 0.70 -15.01 -0.32
N ALA A 786 1.54 -14.19 0.32
CA ALA A 786 2.80 -14.67 0.87
C ALA A 786 2.59 -15.69 2.00
N ALA A 787 1.50 -15.58 2.77
CA ALA A 787 1.12 -16.56 3.79
C ALA A 787 0.14 -17.62 3.24
N LYS A 788 -0.89 -17.21 2.48
CA LYS A 788 -1.86 -18.14 1.87
C LYS A 788 -1.15 -19.16 0.96
N GLY A 789 -0.25 -18.70 0.11
CA GLY A 789 0.57 -19.55 -0.75
C GLY A 789 1.47 -20.48 0.05
N THR A 790 2.18 -19.96 1.05
CA THR A 790 3.04 -20.76 1.95
C THR A 790 2.27 -21.90 2.63
N ASN A 791 1.08 -21.62 3.17
CA ASN A 791 0.20 -22.63 3.75
C ASN A 791 -0.27 -23.66 2.70
N LEU A 792 -0.72 -23.21 1.54
CA LEU A 792 -1.25 -24.08 0.48
C LEU A 792 -0.18 -24.98 -0.18
N LEU A 793 1.09 -24.57 -0.13
CA LEU A 793 2.22 -25.44 -0.48
C LEU A 793 2.50 -26.52 0.58
N GLY A 794 1.80 -26.53 1.73
CA GLY A 794 1.95 -27.53 2.79
C GLY A 794 2.99 -27.18 3.87
N VAL A 795 3.47 -25.93 3.90
CA VAL A 795 4.42 -25.47 4.93
C VAL A 795 3.70 -25.32 6.27
N ARG A 796 4.21 -25.99 7.29
CA ARG A 796 3.65 -26.01 8.66
C ARG A 796 4.34 -25.01 9.59
N ALA A 797 5.61 -24.70 9.35
CA ALA A 797 6.36 -23.72 10.12
C ALA A 797 7.43 -23.01 9.29
N VAL A 798 7.73 -21.77 9.68
CA VAL A 798 8.87 -21.01 9.17
C VAL A 798 9.78 -20.71 10.37
N ILE A 799 11.07 -21.03 10.24
CA ILE A 799 12.09 -20.80 11.28
C ILE A 799 13.08 -19.77 10.74
N ALA A 800 13.02 -18.54 11.25
CA ALA A 800 13.82 -17.41 10.76
C ALA A 800 14.72 -16.83 11.86
N GLN A 801 15.70 -15.99 11.51
CA GLN A 801 16.37 -15.18 12.53
C GLN A 801 15.48 -14.04 13.02
N SER A 802 14.70 -13.44 12.12
CA SER A 802 13.64 -12.49 12.48
C SER A 802 12.59 -12.39 11.37
N PHE A 803 11.41 -11.87 11.71
CA PHE A 803 10.32 -11.61 10.78
C PHE A 803 9.98 -10.13 10.72
N GLU A 804 9.48 -9.68 9.57
CA GLU A 804 8.69 -8.44 9.50
C GLU A 804 7.32 -8.67 10.17
N ARG A 805 6.78 -7.64 10.84
CA ARG A 805 5.58 -7.69 11.69
C ARG A 805 4.33 -8.19 10.93
N ILE A 806 4.01 -7.61 9.78
CA ILE A 806 2.81 -7.94 9.00
C ILE A 806 2.92 -9.38 8.51
N HIS A 807 4.07 -9.76 7.96
CA HIS A 807 4.22 -11.11 7.42
C HIS A 807 4.12 -12.19 8.51
N ARG A 808 4.73 -11.97 9.68
CA ARG A 808 4.57 -12.86 10.84
C ARG A 808 3.09 -13.04 11.21
N SER A 809 2.33 -11.94 11.32
CA SER A 809 0.91 -11.97 11.65
C SER A 809 0.09 -12.73 10.60
N ASN A 810 0.40 -12.53 9.31
CA ASN A 810 -0.25 -13.25 8.21
C ASN A 810 0.03 -14.76 8.26
N LEU A 811 1.26 -15.19 8.62
CA LEU A 811 1.59 -16.61 8.78
C LEU A 811 0.72 -17.25 9.87
N VAL A 812 0.62 -16.60 11.04
CA VAL A 812 -0.25 -17.06 12.14
C VAL A 812 -1.72 -17.08 11.69
N GLY A 813 -2.16 -16.04 10.99
CA GLY A 813 -3.52 -15.94 10.43
C GLY A 813 -3.87 -17.06 9.44
N MET A 814 -2.87 -17.69 8.80
CA MET A 814 -3.04 -18.86 7.94
C MET A 814 -2.67 -20.19 8.61
N GLY A 815 -2.44 -20.20 9.93
CA GLY A 815 -2.10 -21.41 10.68
C GLY A 815 -0.67 -21.93 10.45
N VAL A 816 0.22 -21.12 9.86
CA VAL A 816 1.66 -21.42 9.74
C VAL A 816 2.38 -20.85 10.95
N ILE A 817 3.18 -21.65 11.65
CA ILE A 817 3.81 -21.21 12.90
C ILE A 817 5.13 -20.49 12.60
N PRO A 818 5.28 -19.20 12.97
CA PRO A 818 6.55 -18.52 12.91
C PRO A 818 7.38 -18.85 14.15
N PHE A 819 8.62 -19.29 13.95
CA PHE A 819 9.62 -19.49 14.99
C PHE A 819 10.85 -18.62 14.71
N VAL A 820 11.42 -18.04 15.76
CA VAL A 820 12.73 -17.39 15.66
C VAL A 820 13.80 -18.22 16.35
N PHE A 821 15.00 -18.24 15.78
CA PHE A 821 16.18 -18.75 16.46
C PHE A 821 16.49 -17.95 17.72
N GLU A 822 17.18 -18.57 18.69
CA GLU A 822 17.85 -17.78 19.74
C GLU A 822 18.99 -16.94 19.14
N GLU A 823 19.31 -15.84 19.82
CA GLU A 823 20.32 -14.89 19.37
C GLU A 823 21.66 -15.58 19.05
N GLY A 824 22.28 -15.20 17.92
CA GLY A 824 23.52 -15.80 17.44
C GLY A 824 23.37 -17.13 16.69
N THR A 825 22.17 -17.70 16.59
CA THR A 825 21.91 -18.93 15.81
C THR A 825 21.25 -18.61 14.46
N SER A 826 21.64 -19.32 13.42
CA SER A 826 21.02 -19.28 12.08
C SER A 826 21.05 -20.66 11.42
N TRP A 827 20.30 -20.83 10.32
CA TRP A 827 20.41 -22.07 9.54
C TRP A 827 21.84 -22.28 9.00
N ALA A 828 22.55 -21.18 8.70
CA ALA A 828 23.92 -21.22 8.22
C ALA A 828 24.89 -21.66 9.33
N SER A 829 24.76 -21.14 10.56
CA SER A 829 25.60 -21.55 11.70
C SER A 829 25.38 -23.02 12.09
N LEU A 830 24.22 -23.57 11.75
CA LEU A 830 23.88 -24.99 11.93
C LEU A 830 24.37 -25.88 10.77
N ASN A 831 24.94 -25.30 9.71
CA ASN A 831 25.36 -25.97 8.48
C ASN A 831 24.22 -26.77 7.82
N LEU A 832 23.00 -26.23 7.81
CA LEU A 832 21.86 -26.87 7.13
C LEU A 832 22.08 -26.84 5.60
N LYS A 833 21.73 -27.94 4.94
CA LYS A 833 21.88 -28.14 3.49
C LYS A 833 20.55 -28.36 2.78
N GLY A 834 19.50 -28.69 3.51
CA GLY A 834 18.17 -29.00 3.02
C GLY A 834 17.83 -30.51 3.06
N ASP A 835 18.80 -31.38 3.36
CA ASP A 835 18.59 -32.82 3.59
C ASP A 835 17.70 -33.12 4.77
N GLU A 836 17.69 -32.20 5.74
CA GLU A 836 17.40 -32.51 7.11
C GLU A 836 15.93 -32.85 7.31
N LEU A 837 15.67 -33.63 8.35
CA LEU A 837 14.33 -33.85 8.88
C LEU A 837 14.15 -33.02 10.15
N VAL A 838 12.99 -32.36 10.25
CA VAL A 838 12.68 -31.46 11.37
C VAL A 838 11.49 -31.99 12.15
N GLU A 839 11.65 -32.06 13.47
CA GLU A 839 10.60 -32.40 14.43
C GLU A 839 10.42 -31.24 15.43
N ILE A 840 9.17 -30.87 15.72
CA ILE A 840 8.80 -29.85 16.73
C ILE A 840 7.59 -30.36 17.51
N ASP A 841 7.78 -30.53 18.81
CA ASP A 841 6.83 -31.18 19.71
C ASP A 841 6.20 -30.20 20.70
N GLY A 842 5.02 -30.54 21.24
CA GLY A 842 4.33 -29.76 22.26
C GLY A 842 3.54 -28.58 21.68
N LEU A 843 3.07 -28.71 20.44
CA LEU A 843 2.28 -27.66 19.78
C LEU A 843 0.84 -27.57 20.32
N ASP A 844 0.35 -28.62 20.96
CA ASP A 844 -1.00 -28.70 21.54
C ASP A 844 -1.20 -27.84 22.80
N THR A 845 -0.10 -27.56 23.52
CA THR A 845 -0.07 -26.80 24.77
C THR A 845 0.72 -25.51 24.66
N ILE A 846 1.01 -25.10 23.42
CA ILE A 846 1.83 -23.92 23.12
C ILE A 846 1.22 -22.64 23.70
N LYS A 847 2.08 -21.81 24.29
CA LYS A 847 1.75 -20.49 24.81
C LYS A 847 2.40 -19.40 23.96
N PRO A 848 1.86 -18.16 23.99
CA PRO A 848 2.49 -17.05 23.30
C PRO A 848 3.96 -16.91 23.72
N ARG A 849 4.85 -16.69 22.75
CA ARG A 849 6.29 -16.49 22.95
C ARG A 849 7.03 -17.63 23.67
N GLN A 850 6.45 -18.83 23.69
CA GLN A 850 7.06 -19.98 24.36
C GLN A 850 8.38 -20.40 23.69
N LYS A 851 9.41 -20.65 24.50
CA LYS A 851 10.64 -21.31 24.06
C LYS A 851 10.36 -22.78 23.77
N MET A 852 10.81 -23.25 22.62
CA MET A 852 10.63 -24.60 22.10
C MET A 852 11.95 -25.14 21.55
N VAL A 853 11.94 -26.40 21.09
CA VAL A 853 13.09 -27.06 20.49
C VAL A 853 12.68 -27.64 19.13
N ALA A 854 13.42 -27.28 18.09
CA ALA A 854 13.40 -28.01 16.83
C ALA A 854 14.49 -29.09 16.87
N LYS A 855 14.08 -30.36 16.77
CA LYS A 855 15.00 -31.48 16.63
C LYS A 855 15.29 -31.69 15.14
N VAL A 856 16.54 -31.44 14.76
CA VAL A 856 17.01 -31.50 13.37
C VAL A 856 17.88 -32.74 13.20
N THR A 857 17.42 -33.68 12.36
CA THR A 857 18.17 -34.88 11.99
C THR A 857 18.84 -34.67 10.64
N TYR A 858 20.16 -34.76 10.62
CA TYR A 858 21.02 -34.55 9.46
C TYR A 858 21.12 -35.81 8.58
N GLY A 859 21.59 -35.65 7.34
CA GLY A 859 21.73 -36.76 6.39
C GLY A 859 22.68 -37.89 6.83
N ASP A 860 23.60 -37.62 7.75
CA ASP A 860 24.50 -38.61 8.37
C ASP A 860 23.88 -39.31 9.61
N GLY A 861 22.65 -38.96 9.97
CA GLY A 861 21.94 -39.46 11.15
C GLY A 861 22.22 -38.66 12.44
N THR A 862 23.11 -37.66 12.41
CA THR A 862 23.35 -36.77 13.54
C THR A 862 22.07 -36.03 13.90
N VAL A 863 21.76 -35.90 15.19
CA VAL A 863 20.58 -35.17 15.68
C VAL A 863 21.03 -33.99 16.51
N LYS A 864 20.51 -32.79 16.22
CA LYS A 864 20.71 -31.59 17.04
C LYS A 864 19.39 -31.04 17.54
N ASN A 865 19.37 -30.66 18.81
CA ASN A 865 18.28 -29.90 19.41
C ASN A 865 18.59 -28.41 19.27
N VAL A 866 17.78 -27.70 18.49
CA VAL A 866 17.95 -26.28 18.20
C VAL A 866 16.91 -25.49 18.99
N PRO A 867 17.33 -24.66 19.96
CA PRO A 867 16.43 -23.75 20.67
C PRO A 867 15.79 -22.75 19.70
N ILE A 868 14.46 -22.62 19.81
CA ILE A 868 13.66 -21.70 19.01
C ILE A 868 12.61 -21.03 19.91
N VAL A 869 12.07 -19.89 19.49
CA VAL A 869 11.02 -19.16 20.20
C VAL A 869 9.80 -19.04 19.29
N CYS A 870 8.65 -19.49 19.77
CA CYS A 870 7.38 -19.31 19.07
C CYS A 870 7.06 -17.81 18.95
N ARG A 871 6.61 -17.37 17.76
CA ARG A 871 6.21 -15.97 17.50
C ARG A 871 4.72 -15.82 17.24
N ILE A 872 3.92 -16.67 17.89
CA ILE A 872 2.56 -16.33 18.30
C ILE A 872 2.70 -15.39 19.49
N ASP A 873 2.31 -14.14 19.33
CA ASP A 873 2.64 -13.08 20.27
C ASP A 873 1.48 -12.80 21.25
N THR A 874 0.23 -13.10 20.85
CA THR A 874 -0.99 -12.76 21.61
C THR A 874 -1.87 -13.97 21.91
N LEU A 875 -2.85 -13.82 22.82
CA LEU A 875 -3.86 -14.86 23.10
C LEU A 875 -4.84 -15.05 21.94
N ASP A 876 -5.24 -13.98 21.26
CA ASP A 876 -6.15 -14.08 20.11
C ASP A 876 -5.45 -14.77 18.93
N GLU A 877 -4.17 -14.47 18.71
CA GLU A 877 -3.35 -15.19 17.73
C GLU A 877 -3.22 -16.68 18.02
N LEU A 878 -3.12 -17.04 19.29
CA LEU A 878 -3.13 -18.44 19.71
C LEU A 878 -4.46 -19.11 19.39
N ASP A 879 -5.58 -18.41 19.58
CA ASP A 879 -6.91 -18.90 19.21
C ASP A 879 -7.06 -19.04 17.69
N TYR A 880 -6.52 -18.10 16.90
CA TYR A 880 -6.47 -18.22 15.44
C TYR A 880 -5.69 -19.46 15.02
N PHE A 881 -4.49 -19.65 15.57
CA PHE A 881 -3.65 -20.81 15.29
C PHE A 881 -4.33 -22.14 15.67
N LYS A 882 -4.95 -22.23 16.85
CA LYS A 882 -5.73 -23.40 17.30
C LYS A 882 -6.85 -23.77 16.33
N ASN A 883 -7.41 -22.77 15.66
CA ASN A 883 -8.48 -22.96 14.70
C ASN A 883 -7.99 -23.30 13.29
N GLY A 884 -6.66 -23.33 13.04
CA GLY A 884 -6.07 -23.53 11.72
C GLY A 884 -5.96 -22.23 10.90
N GLY A 885 -6.26 -21.08 11.51
CA GLY A 885 -6.24 -19.76 10.89
C GLY A 885 -7.37 -18.87 11.40
N ILE A 886 -7.24 -17.57 11.12
CA ILE A 886 -8.17 -16.54 11.58
C ILE A 886 -9.54 -16.65 10.91
N LEU A 887 -9.59 -16.99 9.63
CA LEU A 887 -10.85 -17.17 8.90
C LEU A 887 -11.62 -18.38 9.43
N GLN A 888 -10.91 -19.48 9.75
CA GLN A 888 -11.50 -20.65 10.38
C GLN A 888 -12.01 -20.36 11.79
N TYR A 889 -11.29 -19.54 12.57
CA TYR A 889 -11.73 -19.10 13.88
C TYR A 889 -13.06 -18.33 13.80
N VAL A 890 -13.10 -17.28 12.97
CA VAL A 890 -14.31 -16.46 12.81
C VAL A 890 -15.48 -17.30 12.29
N LEU A 891 -15.23 -18.20 11.34
CA LEU A 891 -16.28 -19.04 10.78
C LEU A 891 -16.88 -19.99 11.83
N ARG A 892 -16.07 -20.58 12.72
CA ARG A 892 -16.59 -21.41 13.83
C ARG A 892 -17.37 -20.57 14.84
N ASP A 893 -16.89 -19.39 15.19
CA ASP A 893 -17.56 -18.49 16.14
C ASP A 893 -18.95 -18.07 15.64
N LEU A 894 -19.08 -17.76 14.35
CA LEU A 894 -20.37 -17.38 13.74
C LEU A 894 -21.30 -18.56 13.49
N ALA A 895 -20.75 -19.76 13.29
CA ALA A 895 -21.50 -21.01 13.12
C ALA A 895 -21.99 -21.63 14.43
N ALA A 896 -21.45 -21.17 15.58
CA ALA A 896 -21.78 -21.67 16.92
C ALA A 896 -23.21 -21.31 17.37
#